data_AF-A0A085W6J0-F1
#
_entry.id   AF-A0A085W6J0-F1
#
_cell.length_a   1.000
_cell.length_b   1.000
_cell.length_c   1.000
_cell.angle_alpha   90.00
_cell.angle_beta   90.00
_cell.angle_gamma   90.00
#
_symmetry.space_group_name_H-M   'P 1'
#
loop_
_entity.id
_entity.type
_entity.pdbx_description
1 polymer ?
#
loop_
_entity_poly.entity_id
_entity_poly.type
_entity_poly.pdbx_seq_one_letter_code
_entity_poly.pdbx_strand_id
1 'polypeptide(L)'
;MRFLHSKLLPRVLVTLGLLLSTAVAAQAKSKPVPLELPPGTQALPPEVTRVLEARIREQLEGRQLGGLSVGVVRGDEAWTAGFGFRNVERRLKATPRTTYRMASVSKSFTAITVMQLVEAGEVSLDDDIRKWVPDFPEKPWTVTVRQLLGHLGGISHYKDPAKDNRLTKRMSTAEALAIFKDWPLVVEPGTEYVYTSYGFNLLAALVENVSQQPFGTVLQQKVFGPAGMTHAALDDFRTRDGWQAVGYRVGPGGLAHSHKLDLSSRFGGGGARASVVDMLAFGRAVVASTLVKPETTRMMQVSMETRDGRLTDYGMGFATYPVRGHYVVAHAGGQPETSTFLLMLPAEHVVIALATNVEGQDDLLRDIYGSLLEVLLEGGARRRPVHSTATEDEVLHEALFRMYSYGRAFHTFQREGFGQPVEPGDLPSAFAEVSKLLSRENIAADPRAAQKQVKQSHHPNAGRLFIRVGMQMAERIAAAFGPEALNAYPAEGALGFFDQYLRACEKENCPEPLRFSPGLRADIARLVGPWRKANAPEFRTLLLRTTPDLNVALSALERAFQDAPVHPDYSEELIALAQAPKTAPDQAARLLDWAVKYHPGSIPTLLARADAFLVAGDAEAAELLYRRALERPAGPDVLSPEKLLARAKRHPQALDVLRLAVKLHPSAASLWQALAAREQEMGDPKEARAALERVKELTPSPPMLQSTPTP
;
A
#
# COMPACT_ATOMS: atom_id res chain seq x y z
N MET A 1 54.04 -54.55 -56.19
CA MET A 1 54.46 -55.14 -57.47
C MET A 1 53.49 -54.62 -58.54
N ARG A 2 53.98 -53.73 -59.41
CA ARG A 2 53.37 -53.16 -60.65
C ARG A 2 52.04 -52.36 -60.53
N PHE A 3 51.76 -51.27 -61.25
CA PHE A 3 52.52 -50.16 -61.87
C PHE A 3 51.50 -49.28 -62.63
N LEU A 4 51.68 -47.94 -62.62
CA LEU A 4 51.19 -46.87 -63.57
C LEU A 4 49.67 -46.76 -63.83
N HIS A 5 48.99 -45.66 -64.17
CA HIS A 5 49.14 -44.21 -64.47
C HIS A 5 47.69 -43.75 -64.78
N SER A 6 47.25 -42.51 -64.96
CA SER A 6 47.60 -41.14 -64.60
C SER A 6 46.52 -40.24 -65.25
N LYS A 7 46.15 -39.15 -64.58
CA LYS A 7 45.60 -37.88 -65.14
C LYS A 7 44.19 -37.86 -65.74
N LEU A 8 43.32 -37.03 -65.15
CA LEU A 8 42.94 -35.71 -65.69
C LEU A 8 42.02 -34.97 -64.70
N LEU A 9 42.47 -33.82 -64.20
CA LEU A 9 41.61 -32.77 -63.65
C LEU A 9 41.12 -31.90 -64.83
N PRO A 10 39.90 -31.36 -64.74
CA PRO A 10 39.79 -29.91 -64.85
C PRO A 10 38.98 -29.27 -63.73
N ARG A 11 39.22 -27.97 -63.62
CA ARG A 11 38.81 -27.00 -62.60
C ARG A 11 37.33 -26.58 -62.72
N VAL A 12 36.76 -26.29 -61.55
CA VAL A 12 35.78 -25.21 -61.26
C VAL A 12 34.33 -25.43 -61.69
N LEU A 13 33.45 -25.69 -60.72
CA LEU A 13 32.39 -24.78 -60.26
C LEU A 13 31.71 -25.40 -59.03
N VAL A 14 31.99 -24.88 -57.83
CA VAL A 14 31.20 -25.19 -56.63
C VAL A 14 29.96 -24.31 -56.70
N THR A 15 28.84 -24.86 -57.14
CA THR A 15 27.54 -24.20 -57.07
C THR A 15 27.09 -24.23 -55.61
N LEU A 16 27.12 -23.07 -54.97
CA LEU A 16 26.55 -22.83 -53.65
C LEU A 16 25.01 -22.93 -53.76
N GLY A 17 24.47 -24.13 -53.55
CA GLY A 17 23.02 -24.34 -53.44
C GLY A 17 22.52 -23.86 -52.09
N LEU A 18 22.04 -22.61 -52.03
CA LEU A 18 21.20 -22.12 -50.93
C LEU A 18 19.90 -22.97 -50.89
N LEU A 19 19.85 -23.93 -49.98
CA LEU A 19 18.57 -24.44 -49.48
C LEU A 19 18.01 -23.41 -48.50
N LEU A 20 17.24 -22.45 -49.03
CA LEU A 20 16.30 -21.66 -48.25
C LEU A 20 15.23 -22.62 -47.70
N SER A 21 15.45 -23.16 -46.52
CA SER A 21 14.35 -23.71 -45.71
C SER A 21 13.54 -22.52 -45.18
N THR A 22 12.48 -22.16 -45.90
CA THR A 22 11.43 -21.27 -45.43
C THR A 22 10.62 -21.96 -44.33
N ALA A 23 11.19 -22.01 -43.12
CA ALA A 23 10.39 -22.22 -41.92
C ALA A 23 9.60 -20.93 -41.65
N VAL A 24 8.48 -20.76 -42.34
CA VAL A 24 7.44 -19.82 -41.93
C VAL A 24 6.96 -20.30 -40.57
N ALA A 25 7.45 -19.67 -39.51
CA ALA A 25 6.87 -19.80 -38.19
C ALA A 25 5.42 -19.32 -38.29
N ALA A 26 4.49 -20.27 -38.39
CA ALA A 26 3.08 -20.02 -38.20
C ALA A 26 2.89 -19.54 -36.77
N GLN A 27 3.01 -18.24 -36.55
CA GLN A 27 2.45 -17.57 -35.39
C GLN A 27 0.95 -17.81 -35.47
N ALA A 28 0.48 -18.86 -34.81
CA ALA A 28 -0.93 -19.05 -34.52
C ALA A 28 -1.38 -17.77 -33.83
N LYS A 29 -2.08 -16.90 -34.57
CA LYS A 29 -2.81 -15.76 -34.01
C LYS A 29 -3.81 -16.38 -33.04
N SER A 30 -3.44 -16.46 -31.76
CA SER A 30 -4.34 -16.90 -30.70
C SER A 30 -5.60 -16.03 -30.84
N LYS A 31 -6.76 -16.66 -31.09
CA LYS A 31 -8.05 -15.95 -31.08
C LYS A 31 -8.09 -15.10 -29.81
N PRO A 32 -8.51 -13.81 -29.88
CA PRO A 32 -8.68 -13.00 -28.68
C PRO A 32 -9.58 -13.78 -27.72
N VAL A 33 -9.07 -14.05 -26.52
CA VAL A 33 -9.86 -14.64 -25.45
C VAL A 33 -10.96 -13.62 -25.15
N PRO A 34 -12.25 -14.00 -25.17
CA PRO A 34 -13.34 -13.08 -24.84
C PRO A 34 -13.07 -12.40 -23.49
N LEU A 35 -13.41 -11.11 -23.40
CA LEU A 35 -13.40 -10.39 -22.14
C LEU A 35 -14.39 -11.07 -21.19
N GLU A 36 -13.86 -11.64 -20.12
CA GLU A 36 -14.68 -12.26 -19.09
C GLU A 36 -15.04 -11.19 -18.05
N LEU A 37 -16.34 -10.99 -17.85
CA LEU A 37 -16.89 -10.06 -16.87
C LEU A 37 -17.56 -10.86 -15.74
N PRO A 38 -17.69 -10.29 -14.53
CA PRO A 38 -18.45 -10.91 -13.47
C PRO A 38 -19.90 -11.20 -13.91
N PRO A 39 -20.53 -12.28 -13.41
CA PRO A 39 -21.91 -12.62 -13.73
C PRO A 39 -22.88 -11.45 -13.46
N GLY A 40 -23.78 -11.18 -14.40
CA GLY A 40 -24.82 -10.16 -14.24
C GLY A 40 -24.33 -8.71 -14.37
N THR A 41 -23.14 -8.48 -14.94
CA THR A 41 -22.65 -7.12 -15.23
C THR A 41 -22.68 -6.80 -16.73
N GLN A 42 -22.75 -5.51 -17.03
CA GLN A 42 -22.62 -4.93 -18.37
C GLN A 42 -21.22 -4.33 -18.53
N ALA A 43 -20.76 -4.07 -19.75
CA ALA A 43 -19.46 -3.45 -19.96
C ALA A 43 -19.48 -1.96 -19.61
N LEU A 44 -18.42 -1.44 -18.99
CA LEU A 44 -18.21 0.01 -18.82
C LEU A 44 -18.13 0.73 -20.19
N PRO A 45 -18.48 2.02 -20.26
CA PRO A 45 -18.45 2.78 -21.50
C PRO A 45 -17.04 2.82 -22.15
N PRO A 46 -16.91 2.68 -23.49
CA PRO A 46 -15.61 2.59 -24.17
C PRO A 46 -14.67 3.79 -23.98
N GLU A 47 -15.21 4.98 -23.73
CA GLU A 47 -14.44 6.17 -23.39
C GLU A 47 -13.80 6.07 -22.02
N VAL A 48 -14.51 5.50 -21.03
CA VAL A 48 -13.97 5.28 -19.68
C VAL A 48 -12.88 4.21 -19.73
N THR A 49 -13.14 3.08 -20.39
CA THR A 49 -12.18 1.96 -20.46
C THR A 49 -10.87 2.36 -21.16
N ARG A 50 -10.93 3.18 -22.22
CA ARG A 50 -9.73 3.75 -22.86
C ARG A 50 -8.88 4.59 -21.91
N VAL A 51 -9.51 5.41 -21.06
CA VAL A 51 -8.80 6.22 -20.08
C VAL A 51 -8.18 5.33 -18.99
N LEU A 52 -8.92 4.33 -18.48
CA LEU A 52 -8.39 3.36 -17.51
C LEU A 52 -7.15 2.63 -18.07
N GLU A 53 -7.22 2.13 -19.31
CA GLU A 53 -6.08 1.48 -19.96
C GLU A 53 -4.88 2.42 -20.12
N ALA A 54 -5.11 3.66 -20.53
CA ALA A 54 -4.04 4.64 -20.67
C ALA A 54 -3.35 4.92 -19.34
N ARG A 55 -4.11 5.11 -18.25
CA ARG A 55 -3.57 5.31 -16.90
C ARG A 55 -2.79 4.11 -16.41
N ILE A 56 -3.26 2.89 -16.67
CA ILE A 56 -2.53 1.68 -16.27
C ILE A 56 -1.22 1.58 -17.06
N ARG A 57 -1.25 1.72 -18.39
CA ARG A 57 -0.04 1.65 -19.23
C ARG A 57 1.01 2.65 -18.77
N GLU A 58 0.58 3.85 -18.45
CA GLU A 58 1.40 4.91 -17.90
C GLU A 58 2.10 4.49 -16.58
N GLN A 59 1.42 3.77 -15.69
CA GLN A 59 2.02 3.24 -14.45
C GLN A 59 2.99 2.08 -14.70
N LEU A 60 2.83 1.37 -15.82
CA LEU A 60 3.66 0.22 -16.22
C LEU A 60 4.92 0.63 -17.00
N GLU A 61 5.02 1.87 -17.48
CA GLU A 61 6.17 2.38 -18.21
C GLU A 61 7.47 2.25 -17.42
N GLY A 62 8.54 1.79 -18.08
CA GLY A 62 9.87 1.65 -17.46
C GLY A 62 10.01 0.53 -16.42
N ARG A 63 8.94 -0.20 -16.11
CA ARG A 63 8.96 -1.31 -15.14
C ARG A 63 9.24 -2.65 -15.82
N GLN A 64 9.84 -3.56 -15.08
CA GLN A 64 10.02 -4.94 -15.53
C GLN A 64 8.72 -5.72 -15.31
N LEU A 65 7.96 -5.92 -16.38
CA LEU A 65 6.61 -6.47 -16.30
C LEU A 65 6.60 -7.99 -16.47
N GLY A 66 6.05 -8.66 -15.46
CA GLY A 66 5.46 -9.99 -15.63
C GLY A 66 4.09 -9.88 -16.31
N GLY A 67 3.09 -10.48 -15.69
CA GLY A 67 1.70 -10.44 -16.10
C GLY A 67 0.82 -9.81 -15.03
N LEU A 68 0.10 -8.75 -15.39
CA LEU A 68 -0.88 -8.06 -14.55
C LEU A 68 -2.29 -8.29 -15.10
N SER A 69 -3.24 -8.61 -14.25
CA SER A 69 -4.66 -8.58 -14.55
C SER A 69 -5.35 -7.54 -13.68
N VAL A 70 -6.30 -6.82 -14.27
CA VAL A 70 -7.03 -5.71 -13.64
C VAL A 70 -8.52 -5.92 -13.88
N GLY A 71 -9.33 -5.63 -12.88
CA GLY A 71 -10.78 -5.63 -12.95
C GLY A 71 -11.37 -4.46 -12.17
N VAL A 72 -12.46 -3.90 -12.69
CA VAL A 72 -13.28 -2.86 -12.07
C VAL A 72 -14.74 -3.26 -12.18
N VAL A 73 -15.51 -3.04 -11.13
CA VAL A 73 -16.97 -2.98 -11.12
C VAL A 73 -17.40 -1.63 -10.56
N ARG A 74 -18.40 -1.00 -11.18
CA ARG A 74 -19.07 0.21 -10.69
C ARG A 74 -20.57 0.04 -10.89
N GLY A 75 -21.32 -0.17 -9.80
CA GLY A 75 -22.72 -0.60 -9.87
C GLY A 75 -22.83 -1.91 -10.64
N ASP A 76 -23.59 -1.90 -11.74
CA ASP A 76 -23.76 -3.06 -12.63
C ASP A 76 -22.84 -3.04 -13.85
N GLU A 77 -21.95 -2.05 -13.97
CA GLU A 77 -20.96 -1.97 -15.05
C GLU A 77 -19.63 -2.60 -14.59
N ALA A 78 -18.92 -3.25 -15.52
CA ALA A 78 -17.64 -3.87 -15.27
C ALA A 78 -16.67 -3.71 -16.44
N TRP A 79 -15.38 -3.76 -16.11
CA TRP A 79 -14.30 -3.79 -17.07
C TRP A 79 -13.15 -4.65 -16.56
N THR A 80 -12.55 -5.45 -17.42
CA THR A 80 -11.40 -6.28 -17.08
C THR A 80 -10.34 -6.21 -18.18
N ALA A 81 -9.07 -6.32 -17.82
CA ALA A 81 -7.95 -6.32 -18.76
C ALA A 81 -6.77 -7.14 -18.26
N GLY A 82 -5.92 -7.54 -19.20
CA GLY A 82 -4.65 -8.21 -18.93
C GLY A 82 -3.49 -7.52 -19.64
N PHE A 83 -2.36 -7.39 -18.96
CA PHE A 83 -1.14 -6.75 -19.43
C PHE A 83 0.04 -7.70 -19.24
N GLY A 84 0.97 -7.74 -20.20
CA GLY A 84 2.14 -8.61 -20.12
C GLY A 84 1.81 -10.11 -20.20
N PHE A 85 2.55 -10.94 -19.46
CA PHE A 85 2.54 -12.40 -19.64
C PHE A 85 2.34 -13.16 -18.33
N ARG A 86 1.34 -14.04 -18.29
CA ARG A 86 1.18 -15.02 -17.20
C ARG A 86 2.31 -16.06 -17.18
N ASN A 87 2.96 -16.25 -18.32
CA ASN A 87 4.20 -17.02 -18.45
C ASN A 87 5.09 -16.31 -19.48
N VAL A 88 6.16 -15.69 -18.99
CA VAL A 88 7.10 -14.87 -19.77
C VAL A 88 7.85 -15.72 -20.78
N GLU A 89 8.37 -16.88 -20.38
CA GLU A 89 9.18 -17.76 -21.23
C GLU A 89 8.38 -18.27 -22.44
N ARG A 90 7.13 -18.65 -22.20
CA ARG A 90 6.21 -19.18 -23.22
C ARG A 90 5.40 -18.09 -23.91
N ARG A 91 5.59 -16.82 -23.55
CA ARG A 91 4.82 -15.67 -24.06
C ARG A 91 3.30 -15.87 -23.98
N LEU A 92 2.83 -16.52 -22.92
CA LEU A 92 1.39 -16.67 -22.68
C LEU A 92 0.87 -15.40 -22.01
N LYS A 93 -0.07 -14.71 -22.67
CA LYS A 93 -0.60 -13.42 -22.20
C LYS A 93 -1.30 -13.56 -20.85
N ALA A 94 -1.14 -12.56 -19.99
CA ALA A 94 -2.05 -12.38 -18.87
C ALA A 94 -3.42 -11.96 -19.40
N THR A 95 -4.48 -12.46 -18.76
CA THR A 95 -5.88 -12.22 -19.13
C THR A 95 -6.70 -12.16 -17.84
N PRO A 96 -7.91 -11.58 -17.86
CA PRO A 96 -8.80 -11.58 -16.69
C PRO A 96 -9.05 -12.97 -16.07
N ARG A 97 -8.98 -14.03 -16.88
CA ARG A 97 -9.10 -15.45 -16.46
C ARG A 97 -7.84 -16.03 -15.81
N THR A 98 -6.68 -15.39 -15.97
CA THR A 98 -5.43 -15.89 -15.38
C THR A 98 -5.61 -16.01 -13.88
N THR A 99 -5.30 -17.18 -13.31
CA THR A 99 -5.36 -17.37 -11.85
C THR A 99 -4.03 -17.09 -11.20
N TYR A 100 -4.10 -16.31 -10.13
CA TYR A 100 -2.98 -15.92 -9.29
C TYR A 100 -3.19 -16.53 -7.91
N ARG A 101 -2.12 -16.65 -7.14
CA ARG A 101 -2.24 -16.87 -5.71
C ARG A 101 -2.85 -15.62 -5.09
N MET A 102 -3.84 -15.77 -4.21
CA MET A 102 -4.51 -14.64 -3.56
C MET A 102 -3.72 -14.08 -2.39
N ALA A 103 -2.72 -14.84 -1.92
CA ALA A 103 -1.96 -14.51 -0.73
C ALA A 103 -2.94 -14.07 0.37
N SER A 104 -2.65 -12.97 1.05
CA SER A 104 -3.46 -12.54 2.19
C SER A 104 -4.89 -12.10 1.88
N VAL A 105 -5.30 -11.91 0.62
CA VAL A 105 -6.75 -11.77 0.29
C VAL A 105 -7.53 -13.01 0.74
N SER A 106 -6.87 -14.17 0.85
CA SER A 106 -7.46 -15.41 1.39
C SER A 106 -8.08 -15.24 2.78
N LYS A 107 -7.56 -14.32 3.59
CA LYS A 107 -8.07 -14.04 4.94
C LYS A 107 -9.52 -13.58 4.92
N SER A 108 -9.91 -12.81 3.92
CA SER A 108 -11.29 -12.35 3.77
C SER A 108 -12.25 -13.51 3.51
N PHE A 109 -11.83 -14.54 2.77
CA PHE A 109 -12.64 -15.75 2.55
C PHE A 109 -12.80 -16.55 3.85
N THR A 110 -11.70 -16.72 4.59
CA THR A 110 -11.69 -17.37 5.90
C THR A 110 -12.60 -16.64 6.88
N ALA A 111 -12.48 -15.30 6.96
CA ALA A 111 -13.27 -14.48 7.86
C ALA A 111 -14.77 -14.59 7.58
N ILE A 112 -15.21 -14.50 6.32
CA ILE A 112 -16.62 -14.68 5.96
C ILE A 112 -17.11 -16.06 6.37
N THR A 113 -16.31 -17.10 6.13
CA THR A 113 -16.69 -18.48 6.49
C THR A 113 -16.88 -18.61 8.01
N VAL A 114 -15.99 -18.03 8.82
CA VAL A 114 -16.14 -17.99 10.29
C VAL A 114 -17.38 -17.20 10.68
N MET A 115 -17.63 -16.05 10.07
CA MET A 115 -18.80 -15.22 10.39
C MET A 115 -20.12 -15.89 10.01
N GLN A 116 -20.17 -16.72 8.98
CA GLN A 116 -21.34 -17.55 8.69
C GLN A 116 -21.60 -18.61 9.77
N LEU A 117 -20.54 -19.18 10.38
CA LEU A 117 -20.69 -20.08 11.54
C LEU A 117 -21.18 -19.31 12.79
N VAL A 118 -20.75 -18.06 12.95
CA VAL A 118 -21.24 -17.16 14.00
C VAL A 118 -22.73 -16.86 13.80
N GLU A 119 -23.16 -16.55 12.57
CA GLU A 119 -24.57 -16.31 12.26
C GLU A 119 -25.46 -17.55 12.47
N ALA A 120 -24.91 -18.74 12.26
CA ALA A 120 -25.57 -20.01 12.52
C ALA A 120 -25.63 -20.36 14.02
N GLY A 121 -24.98 -19.58 14.89
CA GLY A 121 -24.88 -19.86 16.33
C GLY A 121 -23.97 -21.04 16.66
N GLU A 122 -23.20 -21.54 15.68
CA GLU A 122 -22.28 -22.68 15.85
C GLU A 122 -20.99 -22.24 16.56
N VAL A 123 -20.57 -20.99 16.38
CA VAL A 123 -19.35 -20.42 16.96
C VAL A 123 -19.68 -19.08 17.63
N SER A 124 -19.15 -18.82 18.82
CA SER A 124 -19.18 -17.47 19.40
C SER A 124 -17.89 -16.72 19.05
N LEU A 125 -18.02 -15.42 18.75
CA LEU A 125 -16.86 -14.53 18.57
C LEU A 125 -15.96 -14.47 19.81
N ASP A 126 -16.55 -14.66 20.99
CA ASP A 126 -15.84 -14.55 22.27
C ASP A 126 -15.45 -15.93 22.85
N ASP A 127 -15.62 -17.01 22.07
CA ASP A 127 -15.07 -18.32 22.42
C ASP A 127 -13.54 -18.29 22.44
N ASP A 128 -12.94 -18.96 23.42
CA ASP A 128 -11.52 -19.35 23.37
C ASP A 128 -11.31 -20.25 22.15
N ILE A 129 -10.32 -19.92 21.31
CA ILE A 129 -9.99 -20.69 20.11
C ILE A 129 -9.71 -22.17 20.41
N ARG A 130 -9.21 -22.51 21.61
CA ARG A 130 -8.93 -23.89 22.02
C ARG A 130 -10.16 -24.78 22.11
N LYS A 131 -11.35 -24.19 22.32
CA LYS A 131 -12.64 -24.91 22.25
C LYS A 131 -12.82 -25.59 20.89
N TRP A 132 -12.34 -24.94 19.83
CA TRP A 132 -12.50 -25.38 18.45
C TRP A 132 -11.24 -25.99 17.86
N VAL A 133 -10.06 -25.69 18.41
CA VAL A 133 -8.77 -26.21 17.99
C VAL A 133 -8.03 -26.77 19.21
N PRO A 134 -8.40 -27.96 19.72
CA PRO A 134 -7.84 -28.51 20.95
C PRO A 134 -6.33 -28.80 20.88
N ASP A 135 -5.78 -28.93 19.66
CA ASP A 135 -4.34 -29.09 19.42
C ASP A 135 -3.53 -27.81 19.68
N PHE A 136 -4.19 -26.64 19.78
CA PHE A 136 -3.55 -25.39 20.14
C PHE A 136 -3.35 -25.33 21.67
N PRO A 137 -2.11 -25.28 22.16
CA PRO A 137 -1.84 -25.41 23.59
C PRO A 137 -2.30 -24.17 24.37
N GLU A 138 -2.49 -24.34 25.67
CA GLU A 138 -2.76 -23.24 26.59
C GLU A 138 -1.69 -22.14 26.49
N LYS A 139 -2.14 -20.89 26.60
CA LYS A 139 -1.31 -19.68 26.61
C LYS A 139 -1.56 -18.90 27.89
N PRO A 140 -0.67 -17.98 28.28
CA PRO A 140 -0.87 -17.17 29.49
C PRO A 140 -2.14 -16.31 29.47
N TRP A 141 -2.70 -16.03 28.29
CA TRP A 141 -3.94 -15.30 28.11
C TRP A 141 -4.88 -16.05 27.15
N THR A 142 -6.19 -15.87 27.34
CA THR A 142 -7.20 -16.40 26.41
C THR A 142 -7.10 -15.69 25.06
N VAL A 143 -7.14 -16.47 23.98
CA VAL A 143 -7.17 -15.96 22.60
C VAL A 143 -8.55 -16.25 22.01
N THR A 144 -9.32 -15.21 21.70
CA THR A 144 -10.68 -15.38 21.19
C THR A 144 -10.76 -15.39 19.66
N VAL A 145 -11.84 -15.95 19.11
CA VAL A 145 -12.13 -15.92 17.66
C VAL A 145 -12.15 -14.48 17.13
N ARG A 146 -12.79 -13.56 17.87
CA ARG A 146 -12.86 -12.11 17.57
C ARG A 146 -11.47 -11.50 17.43
N GLN A 147 -10.58 -11.80 18.38
CA GLN A 147 -9.22 -11.28 18.37
C GLN A 147 -8.42 -11.80 17.17
N LEU A 148 -8.58 -13.07 16.80
CA LEU A 148 -7.91 -13.63 15.62
C LEU A 148 -8.39 -13.01 14.31
N LEU A 149 -9.69 -12.77 14.17
CA LEU A 149 -10.27 -12.12 12.98
C LEU A 149 -9.72 -10.70 12.75
N GLY A 150 -9.33 -10.01 13.83
CA GLY A 150 -8.80 -8.64 13.81
C GLY A 150 -7.29 -8.50 13.98
N HIS A 151 -6.51 -9.58 13.95
CA HIS A 151 -5.06 -9.58 14.27
C HIS A 151 -4.72 -9.05 15.68
N LEU A 152 -5.61 -9.24 16.63
CA LEU A 152 -5.46 -8.85 18.04
C LEU A 152 -5.18 -10.06 18.94
N GLY A 153 -4.94 -11.25 18.39
CA GLY A 153 -4.74 -12.48 19.17
C GLY A 153 -3.32 -12.72 19.69
N GLY A 154 -2.35 -11.85 19.36
CA GLY A 154 -0.95 -12.00 19.79
C GLY A 154 -0.20 -13.18 19.16
N ILE A 155 -0.78 -13.86 18.17
CA ILE A 155 -0.15 -14.99 17.48
C ILE A 155 0.99 -14.48 16.59
N SER A 156 2.17 -15.05 16.77
CA SER A 156 3.35 -14.70 15.97
C SER A 156 3.11 -14.92 14.46
N HIS A 157 3.77 -14.12 13.63
CA HIS A 157 3.81 -14.33 12.18
C HIS A 157 4.95 -15.30 11.80
N TYR A 158 5.64 -15.08 10.68
CA TYR A 158 6.82 -15.86 10.30
C TYR A 158 8.03 -15.47 11.16
N LYS A 159 8.67 -16.43 11.83
CA LYS A 159 9.91 -16.19 12.59
C LYS A 159 11.14 -16.10 11.69
N ASP A 160 11.13 -16.84 10.59
CA ASP A 160 12.20 -16.80 9.58
C ASP A 160 11.54 -16.73 8.19
N PRO A 161 11.19 -15.52 7.72
CA PRO A 161 10.55 -15.34 6.41
C PRO A 161 11.33 -15.99 5.25
N ALA A 162 12.66 -16.12 5.35
CA ALA A 162 13.45 -16.75 4.29
C ALA A 162 13.21 -18.27 4.24
N LYS A 163 13.03 -18.91 5.40
CA LYS A 163 12.67 -20.33 5.51
C LYS A 163 11.17 -20.56 5.30
N ASP A 164 10.32 -19.77 5.95
CA ASP A 164 8.86 -19.87 5.88
C ASP A 164 8.36 -19.72 4.42
N ASN A 165 9.00 -18.86 3.62
CA ASN A 165 8.68 -18.67 2.20
C ASN A 165 9.31 -19.71 1.25
N ARG A 166 9.91 -20.78 1.79
CA ARG A 166 10.54 -21.88 1.02
C ARG A 166 10.07 -23.26 1.49
N LEU A 167 8.96 -23.33 2.22
CA LEU A 167 8.34 -24.58 2.62
C LEU A 167 7.74 -25.27 1.38
N THR A 168 8.36 -26.38 0.95
CA THR A 168 7.95 -27.10 -0.28
C THR A 168 7.21 -28.40 0.00
N LYS A 169 7.23 -28.88 1.25
CA LYS A 169 6.49 -30.05 1.68
C LYS A 169 5.01 -29.67 1.86
N ARG A 170 4.11 -30.45 1.24
CA ARG A 170 2.68 -30.36 1.53
C ARG A 170 2.40 -30.78 2.97
N MET A 171 1.55 -30.03 3.64
CA MET A 171 1.19 -30.21 5.04
C MET A 171 -0.31 -30.48 5.17
N SER A 172 -0.67 -31.35 6.10
CA SER A 172 -2.00 -31.39 6.71
C SER A 172 -2.22 -30.17 7.61
N THR A 173 -3.47 -29.93 8.01
CA THR A 173 -3.80 -28.88 8.99
C THR A 173 -3.00 -29.02 10.28
N ALA A 174 -2.90 -30.23 10.84
CA ALA A 174 -2.11 -30.49 12.05
C ALA A 174 -0.61 -30.17 11.85
N GLU A 175 -0.02 -30.54 10.72
CA GLU A 175 1.38 -30.20 10.40
C GLU A 175 1.58 -28.70 10.22
N ALA A 176 0.62 -27.99 9.61
CA ALA A 176 0.69 -26.54 9.45
C ALA A 176 0.59 -25.81 10.81
N LEU A 177 -0.28 -26.29 11.71
CA LEU A 177 -0.38 -25.76 13.08
C LEU A 177 0.90 -26.04 13.90
N ALA A 178 1.51 -27.22 13.71
CA ALA A 178 2.75 -27.60 14.40
C ALA A 178 3.94 -26.66 14.12
N ILE A 179 3.88 -25.84 13.06
CA ILE A 179 4.91 -24.82 12.81
C ILE A 179 4.99 -23.82 13.96
N PHE A 180 3.84 -23.36 14.48
CA PHE A 180 3.78 -22.19 15.34
C PHE A 180 3.04 -22.40 16.66
N LYS A 181 2.26 -23.47 16.81
CA LYS A 181 1.36 -23.66 17.97
C LYS A 181 2.07 -23.57 19.32
N ASP A 182 3.33 -23.99 19.40
CA ASP A 182 4.12 -24.00 20.65
C ASP A 182 4.90 -22.70 20.89
N TRP A 183 4.83 -21.73 19.98
CA TRP A 183 5.46 -20.43 20.17
C TRP A 183 4.71 -19.60 21.22
N PRO A 184 5.40 -18.75 22.00
CA PRO A 184 4.73 -17.81 22.89
C PRO A 184 3.92 -16.78 22.08
N LEU A 185 2.88 -16.23 22.71
CA LEU A 185 2.24 -15.02 22.19
C LEU A 185 3.28 -13.89 22.22
N VAL A 186 3.32 -13.08 21.16
CA VAL A 186 4.29 -11.98 21.07
C VAL A 186 3.85 -10.75 21.85
N VAL A 187 2.54 -10.63 22.11
CA VAL A 187 1.89 -9.59 22.90
C VAL A 187 0.67 -10.18 23.60
N GLU A 188 0.16 -9.49 24.63
CA GLU A 188 -1.11 -9.83 25.24
C GLU A 188 -2.27 -9.60 24.24
N PRO A 189 -3.24 -10.52 24.13
CA PRO A 189 -4.36 -10.34 23.20
C PRO A 189 -5.17 -9.05 23.45
N GLY A 190 -5.40 -8.29 22.38
CA GLY A 190 -6.10 -7.02 22.39
C GLY A 190 -5.26 -5.79 22.74
N THR A 191 -3.99 -5.91 23.16
CA THR A 191 -3.17 -4.74 23.49
C THR A 191 -2.49 -4.13 22.27
N GLU A 192 -2.14 -4.94 21.27
CA GLU A 192 -1.47 -4.49 20.05
C GLU A 192 -2.02 -5.19 18.81
N TYR A 193 -2.01 -4.48 17.69
CA TYR A 193 -2.27 -5.06 16.37
C TYR A 193 -1.03 -5.80 15.88
N VAL A 194 -1.13 -7.13 15.75
CA VAL A 194 -0.04 -7.98 15.27
C VAL A 194 -0.54 -8.81 14.10
N TYR A 195 -0.26 -8.32 12.90
CA TYR A 195 -0.62 -9.01 11.66
C TYR A 195 -0.05 -10.42 11.61
N THR A 196 -0.90 -11.42 11.35
CA THR A 196 -0.47 -12.82 11.29
C THR A 196 -1.24 -13.64 10.26
N SER A 197 -0.51 -14.40 9.45
CA SER A 197 -1.12 -15.45 8.61
C SER A 197 -1.38 -16.74 9.38
N TYR A 198 -0.61 -17.01 10.44
CA TYR A 198 -0.79 -18.21 11.26
C TYR A 198 -2.00 -18.13 12.19
N GLY A 199 -2.36 -16.94 12.68
CA GLY A 199 -3.64 -16.75 13.39
C GLY A 199 -4.85 -17.12 12.52
N PHE A 200 -4.80 -16.86 11.22
CA PHE A 200 -5.86 -17.26 10.27
C PHE A 200 -5.85 -18.76 9.95
N ASN A 201 -4.74 -19.48 10.16
CA ASN A 201 -4.77 -20.95 10.11
C ASN A 201 -5.55 -21.54 11.29
N LEU A 202 -5.52 -20.92 12.48
CA LEU A 202 -6.37 -21.35 13.59
C LEU A 202 -7.86 -21.18 13.25
N LEU A 203 -8.22 -20.06 12.62
CA LEU A 203 -9.59 -19.82 12.15
C LEU A 203 -10.02 -20.84 11.09
N ALA A 204 -9.15 -21.18 10.14
CA ALA A 204 -9.45 -22.20 9.14
C ALA A 204 -9.54 -23.61 9.75
N ALA A 205 -8.70 -23.95 10.73
CA ALA A 205 -8.80 -25.21 11.49
C ALA A 205 -10.10 -25.28 12.31
N LEU A 206 -10.53 -24.17 12.91
CA LEU A 206 -11.85 -24.05 13.54
C LEU A 206 -12.97 -24.39 12.53
N VAL A 207 -12.91 -23.85 11.31
CA VAL A 207 -13.90 -24.15 10.27
C VAL A 207 -13.92 -25.65 9.94
N GLU A 208 -12.76 -26.30 9.79
CA GLU A 208 -12.69 -27.75 9.54
C GLU A 208 -13.28 -28.56 10.70
N ASN A 209 -12.96 -28.18 11.95
CA ASN A 209 -13.44 -28.90 13.13
C ASN A 209 -14.94 -28.71 13.38
N VAL A 210 -15.51 -27.55 13.07
CA VAL A 210 -16.97 -27.33 13.19
C VAL A 210 -17.70 -28.06 12.06
N SER A 211 -17.23 -27.93 10.82
CA SER A 211 -17.93 -28.47 9.64
C SER A 211 -17.66 -29.95 9.35
N GLN A 212 -16.63 -30.54 9.96
CA GLN A 212 -16.11 -31.88 9.67
C GLN A 212 -15.79 -32.11 8.19
N GLN A 213 -15.37 -31.04 7.49
CA GLN A 213 -15.03 -31.05 6.06
C GLN A 213 -13.69 -30.37 5.82
N PRO A 214 -12.94 -30.74 4.75
CA PRO A 214 -11.74 -30.03 4.36
C PRO A 214 -12.02 -28.56 4.07
N PHE A 215 -11.14 -27.66 4.51
CA PHE A 215 -11.35 -26.22 4.43
C PHE A 215 -11.67 -25.73 3.00
N GLY A 216 -10.97 -26.27 2.00
CA GLY A 216 -11.21 -25.93 0.60
C GLY A 216 -12.62 -26.31 0.10
N THR A 217 -13.18 -27.41 0.61
CA THR A 217 -14.56 -27.83 0.31
C THR A 217 -15.56 -26.85 0.92
N VAL A 218 -15.32 -26.43 2.17
CA VAL A 218 -16.18 -25.44 2.84
C VAL A 218 -16.14 -24.11 2.10
N LEU A 219 -14.95 -23.62 1.71
CA LEU A 219 -14.81 -22.40 0.91
C LEU A 219 -15.59 -22.50 -0.41
N GLN A 220 -15.52 -23.64 -1.10
CA GLN A 220 -16.27 -23.83 -2.34
C GLN A 220 -17.78 -23.73 -2.14
N GLN A 221 -18.30 -24.36 -1.09
CA GLN A 221 -19.74 -24.41 -0.81
C GLN A 221 -20.28 -23.08 -0.27
N LYS A 222 -19.52 -22.41 0.59
CA LYS A 222 -20.00 -21.29 1.39
C LYS A 222 -19.58 -19.91 0.89
N VAL A 223 -18.52 -19.83 0.10
CA VAL A 223 -17.97 -18.55 -0.40
C VAL A 223 -17.85 -18.55 -1.93
N PHE A 224 -17.03 -19.43 -2.50
CA PHE A 224 -16.69 -19.36 -3.92
C PHE A 224 -17.89 -19.64 -4.82
N GLY A 225 -18.65 -20.70 -4.55
CA GLY A 225 -19.86 -21.03 -5.30
C GLY A 225 -20.92 -19.92 -5.22
N PRO A 226 -21.37 -19.53 -4.01
CA PRO A 226 -22.37 -18.48 -3.84
C PRO A 226 -21.97 -17.11 -4.42
N ALA A 227 -20.68 -16.74 -4.35
CA ALA A 227 -20.19 -15.50 -4.94
C ALA A 227 -19.96 -15.58 -6.46
N GLY A 228 -20.07 -16.76 -7.09
CA GLY A 228 -19.80 -16.93 -8.52
C GLY A 228 -18.32 -16.97 -8.90
N MET A 229 -17.44 -17.34 -7.97
CA MET A 229 -15.99 -17.47 -8.16
C MET A 229 -15.62 -18.82 -8.78
N THR A 230 -15.84 -18.96 -10.08
CA THR A 230 -15.73 -20.24 -10.81
C THR A 230 -14.30 -20.74 -11.01
N HIS A 231 -13.27 -19.90 -10.88
CA HIS A 231 -11.87 -20.32 -10.98
C HIS A 231 -11.13 -20.31 -9.63
N ALA A 232 -11.83 -20.05 -8.53
CA ALA A 232 -11.25 -20.02 -7.20
C ALA A 232 -11.12 -21.42 -6.59
N ALA A 233 -10.01 -21.66 -5.90
CA ALA A 233 -9.74 -22.90 -5.17
C ALA A 233 -8.63 -22.66 -4.13
N LEU A 234 -8.39 -23.63 -3.24
CA LEU A 234 -7.09 -23.68 -2.55
C LEU A 234 -5.98 -24.06 -3.55
N ASP A 235 -4.83 -23.41 -3.44
CA ASP A 235 -3.66 -23.66 -4.29
C ASP A 235 -3.16 -25.09 -4.08
N ASP A 236 -3.08 -25.84 -5.18
CA ASP A 236 -2.42 -27.13 -5.23
C ASP A 236 -1.53 -27.16 -6.48
N PHE A 237 -0.22 -27.29 -6.27
CA PHE A 237 0.74 -27.31 -7.38
C PHE A 237 0.55 -28.54 -8.30
N ARG A 238 -0.14 -29.58 -7.85
CA ARG A 238 -0.40 -30.79 -8.63
C ARG A 238 -1.56 -30.60 -9.61
N THR A 239 -2.43 -29.63 -9.34
CA THR A 239 -3.58 -29.30 -10.18
C THR A 239 -3.33 -28.01 -10.97
N ARG A 240 -2.06 -27.68 -11.25
CA ARG A 240 -1.72 -26.51 -12.05
C ARG A 240 -2.17 -26.68 -13.50
N ASP A 241 -3.08 -25.81 -13.94
CA ASP A 241 -3.54 -25.74 -15.33
C ASP A 241 -2.77 -24.68 -16.16
N GLY A 242 -3.10 -24.56 -17.45
CA GLY A 242 -2.48 -23.60 -18.37
C GLY A 242 -2.89 -22.12 -18.17
N TRP A 243 -3.82 -21.84 -17.25
CA TRP A 243 -4.30 -20.50 -16.89
C TRP A 243 -3.64 -19.97 -15.62
N GLN A 244 -2.93 -20.81 -14.87
CA GLN A 244 -2.18 -20.37 -13.72
C GLN A 244 -0.96 -19.55 -14.13
N ALA A 245 -0.76 -18.43 -13.44
CA ALA A 245 0.43 -17.63 -13.66
C ALA A 245 1.68 -18.32 -13.10
N VAL A 246 2.79 -18.22 -13.84
CA VAL A 246 4.13 -18.52 -13.33
C VAL A 246 4.61 -17.31 -12.54
N GLY A 247 5.12 -17.54 -11.34
CA GLY A 247 5.59 -16.49 -10.45
C GLY A 247 7.02 -16.03 -10.71
N TYR A 248 7.23 -14.73 -10.57
CA TYR A 248 8.52 -14.06 -10.76
C TYR A 248 8.85 -13.13 -9.59
N ARG A 249 10.13 -12.79 -9.49
CA ARG A 249 10.68 -11.75 -8.62
C ARG A 249 11.62 -10.88 -9.44
N VAL A 250 11.74 -9.61 -9.05
CA VAL A 250 12.72 -8.70 -9.66
C VAL A 250 14.07 -8.91 -8.98
N GLY A 251 15.10 -9.26 -9.76
CA GLY A 251 16.48 -9.39 -9.31
C GLY A 251 17.43 -8.44 -10.06
N PRO A 252 18.73 -8.43 -9.73
CA PRO A 252 19.71 -7.53 -10.35
C PRO A 252 19.79 -7.65 -11.88
N GLY A 253 19.57 -8.85 -12.42
CA GLY A 253 19.59 -9.13 -13.86
C GLY A 253 18.22 -9.09 -14.55
N GLY A 254 17.15 -8.68 -13.86
CA GLY A 254 15.81 -8.69 -14.42
C GLY A 254 14.82 -9.59 -13.65
N LEU A 255 13.71 -9.93 -14.32
CA LEU A 255 12.78 -10.94 -13.81
C LEU A 255 13.46 -12.30 -13.70
N ALA A 256 13.34 -12.91 -12.53
CA ALA A 256 13.76 -14.27 -12.25
C ALA A 256 12.58 -15.07 -11.71
N HIS A 257 12.60 -16.39 -11.87
CA HIS A 257 11.58 -17.24 -11.23
C HIS A 257 11.56 -17.02 -9.71
N SER A 258 10.34 -17.02 -9.19
CA SER A 258 10.07 -17.02 -7.76
C SER A 258 10.53 -18.33 -7.10
N HIS A 259 10.67 -18.29 -5.78
CA HIS A 259 10.95 -19.48 -4.99
C HIS A 259 9.73 -20.42 -4.97
N LYS A 260 10.00 -21.73 -5.00
CA LYS A 260 8.97 -22.73 -4.79
C LYS A 260 8.46 -22.65 -3.34
N LEU A 261 7.14 -22.59 -3.20
CA LEU A 261 6.42 -22.57 -1.94
C LEU A 261 5.15 -23.40 -2.10
N ASP A 262 4.89 -24.31 -1.16
CA ASP A 262 3.60 -24.96 -0.97
C ASP A 262 2.79 -24.18 0.07
N LEU A 263 1.56 -23.79 -0.30
CA LEU A 263 0.74 -22.89 0.52
C LEU A 263 -0.08 -23.61 1.60
N SER A 264 -0.01 -24.94 1.69
CA SER A 264 -0.66 -25.70 2.76
C SER A 264 -0.15 -25.33 4.17
N SER A 265 1.06 -24.77 4.28
CA SER A 265 1.58 -24.21 5.55
C SER A 265 0.82 -22.97 6.04
N ARG A 266 0.07 -22.29 5.16
CA ARG A 266 -0.64 -21.03 5.42
C ARG A 266 -2.03 -21.02 4.78
N PHE A 267 -2.68 -22.18 4.76
CA PHE A 267 -3.91 -22.45 4.00
C PHE A 267 -5.05 -21.45 4.31
N GLY A 268 -5.26 -21.09 5.57
CA GLY A 268 -6.29 -20.13 5.98
C GLY A 268 -5.87 -18.66 5.80
N GLY A 269 -4.56 -18.38 5.90
CA GLY A 269 -4.03 -17.02 5.81
C GLY A 269 -3.59 -16.58 4.41
N GLY A 270 -3.34 -17.51 3.49
CA GLY A 270 -2.68 -17.24 2.21
C GLY A 270 -2.89 -18.27 1.11
N GLY A 271 -3.70 -19.30 1.37
CA GLY A 271 -3.73 -20.52 0.56
C GLY A 271 -4.60 -20.50 -0.69
N ALA A 272 -5.45 -19.49 -0.90
CA ALA A 272 -6.35 -19.48 -2.03
C ALA A 272 -5.65 -19.05 -3.34
N ARG A 273 -6.22 -19.49 -4.46
CA ARG A 273 -5.99 -18.96 -5.80
C ARG A 273 -7.30 -18.47 -6.37
N ALA A 274 -7.26 -17.46 -7.23
CA ALA A 274 -8.41 -16.99 -7.98
C ALA A 274 -7.97 -16.12 -9.17
N SER A 275 -8.91 -15.79 -10.05
CA SER A 275 -8.75 -14.79 -11.10
C SER A 275 -9.23 -13.40 -10.62
N VAL A 276 -8.95 -12.33 -11.36
CA VAL A 276 -9.50 -11.00 -11.02
C VAL A 276 -11.01 -10.94 -11.21
N VAL A 277 -11.59 -11.76 -12.11
CA VAL A 277 -13.04 -11.88 -12.27
C VAL A 277 -13.67 -12.50 -11.01
N ASP A 278 -13.05 -13.52 -10.44
CA ASP A 278 -13.50 -14.10 -9.17
C ASP A 278 -13.40 -13.08 -8.03
N MET A 279 -12.31 -12.32 -7.96
CA MET A 279 -12.14 -11.26 -6.94
C MET A 279 -13.22 -10.17 -7.06
N LEU A 280 -13.57 -9.77 -8.28
CA LEU A 280 -14.67 -8.84 -8.51
C LEU A 280 -16.02 -9.43 -8.08
N ALA A 281 -16.27 -10.70 -8.40
CA ALA A 281 -17.50 -11.39 -8.02
C ALA A 281 -17.63 -11.49 -6.49
N PHE A 282 -16.53 -11.84 -5.81
CA PHE A 282 -16.43 -11.80 -4.34
C PHE A 282 -16.69 -10.41 -3.77
N GLY A 283 -16.00 -9.39 -4.28
CA GLY A 283 -16.15 -8.02 -3.77
C GLY A 283 -17.57 -7.50 -3.94
N ARG A 284 -18.24 -7.81 -5.06
CA ARG A 284 -19.67 -7.50 -5.25
C ARG A 284 -20.54 -8.20 -4.22
N ALA A 285 -20.28 -9.48 -3.98
CA ALA A 285 -21.05 -10.27 -3.01
C ALA A 285 -20.91 -9.71 -1.58
N VAL A 286 -19.73 -9.21 -1.22
CA VAL A 286 -19.44 -8.54 0.06
C VAL A 286 -20.12 -7.18 0.15
N VAL A 287 -19.98 -6.32 -0.86
CA VAL A 287 -20.64 -4.99 -0.90
C VAL A 287 -22.16 -5.15 -0.81
N ALA A 288 -22.73 -6.14 -1.49
CA ALA A 288 -24.16 -6.43 -1.48
C ALA A 288 -24.64 -7.24 -0.26
N SER A 289 -23.76 -7.62 0.69
CA SER A 289 -24.11 -8.46 1.85
C SER A 289 -24.87 -9.74 1.50
N THR A 290 -24.40 -10.45 0.47
CA THR A 290 -25.04 -11.69 -0.01
C THR A 290 -24.42 -12.96 0.56
N LEU A 291 -23.23 -12.85 1.19
CA LEU A 291 -22.53 -13.97 1.82
C LEU A 291 -22.83 -14.08 3.33
N VAL A 292 -23.17 -12.98 3.98
CA VAL A 292 -23.57 -12.86 5.39
C VAL A 292 -24.62 -11.75 5.48
N LYS A 293 -25.36 -11.67 6.59
CA LYS A 293 -26.37 -10.63 6.81
C LYS A 293 -25.75 -9.22 6.80
N PRO A 294 -26.51 -8.18 6.42
CA PRO A 294 -26.02 -6.81 6.41
C PRO A 294 -25.42 -6.34 7.75
N GLU A 295 -25.96 -6.77 8.88
CA GLU A 295 -25.45 -6.42 10.22
C GLU A 295 -24.06 -7.02 10.46
N THR A 296 -23.85 -8.25 9.99
CA THR A 296 -22.56 -8.95 10.05
C THR A 296 -21.55 -8.31 9.12
N THR A 297 -21.93 -7.99 7.88
CA THR A 297 -21.07 -7.22 6.96
C THR A 297 -20.62 -5.91 7.60
N ARG A 298 -21.54 -5.16 8.21
CA ARG A 298 -21.23 -3.92 8.93
C ARG A 298 -20.22 -4.14 10.06
N MET A 299 -20.39 -5.19 10.86
CA MET A 299 -19.44 -5.54 11.93
C MET A 299 -18.05 -5.87 11.38
N MET A 300 -17.97 -6.59 10.26
CA MET A 300 -16.70 -7.00 9.66
C MET A 300 -15.91 -5.83 9.05
N GLN A 301 -16.61 -4.79 8.59
CA GLN A 301 -16.03 -3.67 7.84
C GLN A 301 -15.71 -2.43 8.70
N VAL A 302 -15.93 -2.50 10.02
CA VAL A 302 -15.50 -1.45 10.95
C VAL A 302 -14.12 -1.81 11.50
N SER A 303 -13.22 -0.83 11.51
CA SER A 303 -11.91 -0.99 12.14
C SER A 303 -12.07 -1.42 13.59
N MET A 304 -11.39 -2.50 13.95
CA MET A 304 -11.24 -2.90 15.35
C MET A 304 -10.29 -1.94 16.06
N GLU A 305 -10.23 -2.10 17.38
CA GLU A 305 -9.52 -1.20 18.27
C GLU A 305 -8.68 -2.03 19.24
N THR A 306 -7.48 -1.53 19.56
CA THR A 306 -6.73 -2.01 20.71
C THR A 306 -7.45 -1.60 21.99
N ARG A 307 -7.12 -2.28 23.09
CA ARG A 307 -7.72 -2.06 24.41
C ARG A 307 -7.56 -0.62 24.92
N ASP A 308 -6.49 0.06 24.51
CA ASP A 308 -6.23 1.47 24.81
C ASP A 308 -6.93 2.44 23.83
N GLY A 309 -7.84 1.96 22.99
CA GLY A 309 -8.71 2.76 22.13
C GLY A 309 -8.02 3.30 20.87
N ARG A 310 -7.03 2.60 20.32
CA ARG A 310 -6.42 2.95 19.02
C ARG A 310 -7.04 2.11 17.91
N LEU A 311 -7.48 2.76 16.84
CA LEU A 311 -7.92 2.06 15.63
C LEU A 311 -6.74 1.30 15.01
N THR A 312 -7.01 0.08 14.57
CA THR A 312 -6.05 -0.78 13.88
C THR A 312 -6.06 -0.62 12.36
N ASP A 313 -7.05 0.12 11.84
CA ASP A 313 -7.41 0.19 10.42
C ASP A 313 -7.68 -1.19 9.80
N TYR A 314 -8.11 -2.15 10.64
CA TYR A 314 -8.42 -3.52 10.26
C TYR A 314 -9.67 -4.01 10.99
N GLY A 315 -10.70 -4.39 10.23
CA GLY A 315 -11.91 -5.06 10.72
C GLY A 315 -11.73 -6.58 10.84
N MET A 316 -12.81 -7.34 10.69
CA MET A 316 -12.74 -8.80 10.76
C MET A 316 -12.40 -9.39 9.39
N GLY A 317 -11.10 -9.53 9.11
CA GLY A 317 -10.59 -10.06 7.84
C GLY A 317 -10.51 -9.06 6.69
N PHE A 318 -10.60 -7.75 6.98
CA PHE A 318 -10.50 -6.67 6.01
C PHE A 318 -9.71 -5.49 6.58
N ALA A 319 -8.87 -4.86 5.77
CA ALA A 319 -8.35 -3.53 6.07
C ALA A 319 -9.44 -2.50 5.80
N THR A 320 -9.60 -1.51 6.68
CA THR A 320 -10.71 -0.53 6.65
C THR A 320 -10.18 0.85 7.01
N TYR A 321 -10.15 1.77 6.06
CA TYR A 321 -9.57 3.10 6.28
C TYR A 321 -10.10 4.11 5.25
N PRO A 322 -10.11 5.42 5.55
CA PRO A 322 -10.49 6.42 4.57
C PRO A 322 -9.34 6.69 3.59
N VAL A 323 -9.67 6.76 2.31
CA VAL A 323 -8.79 7.26 1.25
C VAL A 323 -9.48 8.42 0.58
N ARG A 324 -8.94 9.63 0.73
CA ARG A 324 -9.40 10.79 -0.04
C ARG A 324 -10.90 11.05 0.13
N GLY A 325 -11.39 10.90 1.36
CA GLY A 325 -12.81 11.06 1.67
C GLY A 325 -13.69 9.86 1.32
N HIS A 326 -13.15 8.80 0.74
CA HIS A 326 -13.88 7.56 0.47
C HIS A 326 -13.58 6.52 1.54
N TYR A 327 -14.59 5.79 2.01
CA TYR A 327 -14.38 4.70 2.98
C TYR A 327 -13.99 3.43 2.24
N VAL A 328 -12.76 2.95 2.46
CA VAL A 328 -12.23 1.77 1.77
C VAL A 328 -12.33 0.55 2.67
N VAL A 329 -12.84 -0.55 2.11
CA VAL A 329 -12.71 -1.92 2.64
C VAL A 329 -11.85 -2.69 1.66
N ALA A 330 -10.72 -3.23 2.11
CA ALA A 330 -9.72 -3.80 1.21
C ALA A 330 -8.99 -5.00 1.81
N HIS A 331 -8.26 -5.72 0.97
CA HIS A 331 -7.20 -6.59 1.41
C HIS A 331 -6.07 -6.63 0.38
N ALA A 332 -4.84 -6.37 0.83
CA ALA A 332 -3.64 -6.58 0.03
C ALA A 332 -3.12 -8.02 0.20
N GLY A 333 -2.43 -8.55 -0.80
CA GLY A 333 -1.80 -9.86 -0.73
C GLY A 333 -0.39 -9.81 -1.31
N GLY A 334 0.58 -10.32 -0.57
CA GLY A 334 1.95 -10.46 -1.03
C GLY A 334 2.55 -11.74 -0.49
N GLN A 335 3.14 -12.55 -1.37
CA GLN A 335 3.89 -13.76 -1.03
C GLN A 335 4.72 -14.20 -2.25
N PRO A 336 5.58 -15.23 -2.14
CA PRO A 336 6.23 -15.79 -3.31
C PRO A 336 5.26 -16.07 -4.46
N GLU A 337 5.67 -15.68 -5.65
CA GLU A 337 4.95 -15.75 -6.93
C GLU A 337 3.94 -14.62 -7.22
N THR A 338 3.60 -13.73 -6.28
CA THR A 338 2.49 -12.79 -6.52
C THR A 338 2.44 -11.54 -5.65
N SER A 339 1.79 -10.51 -6.18
CA SER A 339 1.16 -9.43 -5.42
C SER A 339 -0.28 -9.25 -5.92
N THR A 340 -1.23 -9.05 -5.01
CA THR A 340 -2.66 -8.90 -5.30
C THR A 340 -3.27 -7.79 -4.46
N PHE A 341 -4.35 -7.18 -4.94
CA PHE A 341 -5.07 -6.15 -4.21
C PHE A 341 -6.56 -6.22 -4.54
N LEU A 342 -7.39 -6.33 -3.52
CA LEU A 342 -8.85 -6.17 -3.60
C LEU A 342 -9.23 -4.91 -2.85
N LEU A 343 -9.95 -4.01 -3.50
CA LEU A 343 -10.46 -2.78 -2.92
C LEU A 343 -11.94 -2.65 -3.22
N MET A 344 -12.71 -2.31 -2.19
CA MET A 344 -14.16 -2.12 -2.23
C MET A 344 -14.47 -0.77 -1.61
N LEU A 345 -15.38 -0.04 -2.25
CA LEU A 345 -15.95 1.19 -1.75
C LEU A 345 -17.47 0.97 -1.66
N PRO A 346 -17.97 0.50 -0.50
CA PRO A 346 -19.36 0.03 -0.42
C PRO A 346 -20.39 1.11 -0.72
N ALA A 347 -20.17 2.33 -0.22
CA ALA A 347 -21.06 3.47 -0.44
C ALA A 347 -21.10 3.93 -1.90
N GLU A 348 -20.01 3.76 -2.64
CA GLU A 348 -19.90 4.10 -4.05
C GLU A 348 -20.21 2.92 -5.00
N HIS A 349 -20.52 1.73 -4.46
CA HIS A 349 -20.71 0.49 -5.20
C HIS A 349 -19.56 0.18 -6.19
N VAL A 350 -18.32 0.44 -5.79
CA VAL A 350 -17.12 0.18 -6.61
C VAL A 350 -16.30 -0.97 -6.03
N VAL A 351 -15.84 -1.85 -6.92
CA VAL A 351 -14.88 -2.92 -6.60
C VAL A 351 -13.73 -2.87 -7.60
N ILE A 352 -12.49 -2.92 -7.11
CA ILE A 352 -11.27 -2.97 -7.92
C ILE A 352 -10.48 -4.20 -7.52
N ALA A 353 -10.12 -5.04 -8.49
CA ALA A 353 -9.30 -6.22 -8.30
C ALA A 353 -8.04 -6.15 -9.17
N LEU A 354 -6.87 -6.29 -8.54
CA LEU A 354 -5.57 -6.27 -9.19
C LEU A 354 -4.79 -7.53 -8.81
N ALA A 355 -4.15 -8.17 -9.78
CA ALA A 355 -3.30 -9.33 -9.53
C ALA A 355 -2.12 -9.37 -10.49
N THR A 356 -0.91 -9.51 -9.94
CA THR A 356 0.33 -9.68 -10.71
C THR A 356 1.09 -10.92 -10.25
N ASN A 357 1.79 -11.56 -11.18
CA ASN A 357 2.65 -12.70 -10.91
C ASN A 357 4.10 -12.29 -10.58
N VAL A 358 4.29 -11.06 -10.13
CA VAL A 358 5.58 -10.52 -9.69
C VAL A 358 5.48 -10.18 -8.22
N GLU A 359 6.46 -10.63 -7.43
CA GLU A 359 6.57 -10.32 -6.00
C GLU A 359 6.85 -8.84 -5.72
N GLY A 360 6.39 -8.36 -4.56
CA GLY A 360 6.75 -7.05 -4.01
C GLY A 360 6.30 -5.87 -4.87
N GLN A 361 5.14 -5.98 -5.52
CA GLN A 361 4.58 -4.94 -6.39
C GLN A 361 3.52 -4.08 -5.68
N ASP A 362 3.51 -4.00 -4.35
CA ASP A 362 2.51 -3.29 -3.56
C ASP A 362 2.38 -1.81 -3.97
N ASP A 363 3.51 -1.12 -4.16
CA ASP A 363 3.52 0.29 -4.62
C ASP A 363 2.90 0.43 -6.02
N LEU A 364 3.24 -0.45 -6.97
CA LEU A 364 2.64 -0.43 -8.31
C LEU A 364 1.13 -0.64 -8.25
N LEU A 365 0.66 -1.61 -7.46
CA LEU A 365 -0.77 -1.86 -7.32
C LEU A 365 -1.47 -0.66 -6.67
N ARG A 366 -0.80 0.02 -5.73
CA ARG A 366 -1.30 1.25 -5.11
C ARG A 366 -1.46 2.38 -6.11
N ASP A 367 -0.43 2.62 -6.93
CA ASP A 367 -0.43 3.67 -7.94
C ASP A 367 -1.52 3.42 -9.00
N ILE A 368 -1.72 2.15 -9.37
CA ILE A 368 -2.79 1.73 -10.29
C ILE A 368 -4.15 2.01 -9.67
N TYR A 369 -4.50 1.47 -8.48
CA TYR A 369 -5.84 1.70 -7.94
C TYR A 369 -6.09 3.19 -7.70
N GLY A 370 -5.08 3.95 -7.25
CA GLY A 370 -5.18 5.39 -7.06
C GLY A 370 -5.58 6.12 -8.34
N SER A 371 -4.98 5.72 -9.47
CA SER A 371 -5.31 6.22 -10.81
C SER A 371 -6.70 5.78 -11.29
N LEU A 372 -7.12 4.57 -10.94
CA LEU A 372 -8.47 4.08 -11.28
C LEU A 372 -9.54 4.86 -10.51
N LEU A 373 -9.32 5.16 -9.22
CA LEU A 373 -10.23 6.00 -8.43
C LEU A 373 -10.38 7.39 -9.03
N GLU A 374 -9.29 8.02 -9.47
CA GLU A 374 -9.33 9.33 -10.13
C GLU A 374 -10.30 9.32 -11.32
N VAL A 375 -10.20 8.29 -12.18
CA VAL A 375 -11.04 8.16 -13.38
C VAL A 375 -12.48 7.82 -13.03
N LEU A 376 -12.70 6.93 -12.06
CA LEU A 376 -14.03 6.40 -11.75
C LEU A 376 -14.87 7.35 -10.89
N LEU A 377 -14.25 8.08 -9.97
CA LEU A 377 -14.91 8.82 -8.90
C LEU A 377 -14.51 10.30 -8.81
N GLU A 378 -13.39 10.73 -9.41
CA GLU A 378 -12.83 12.07 -9.22
C GLU A 378 -12.72 12.87 -10.53
N GLY A 379 -13.55 12.53 -11.53
CA GLY A 379 -13.62 13.25 -12.82
C GLY A 379 -12.35 13.16 -13.67
N GLY A 380 -11.46 12.21 -13.39
CA GLY A 380 -10.19 12.01 -14.07
C GLY A 380 -9.08 13.00 -13.67
N ALA A 381 -9.32 13.86 -12.68
CA ALA A 381 -8.32 14.81 -12.20
C ALA A 381 -7.12 14.07 -11.57
N ARG A 382 -5.89 14.43 -11.95
CA ARG A 382 -4.71 13.89 -11.26
C ARG A 382 -4.57 14.55 -9.91
N ARG A 383 -4.58 13.74 -8.86
CA ARG A 383 -4.42 14.27 -7.52
C ARG A 383 -2.96 14.26 -7.13
N ARG A 384 -2.44 15.44 -6.87
CA ARG A 384 -1.11 15.63 -6.30
C ARG A 384 -1.23 15.90 -4.80
N PRO A 385 -0.26 15.45 -3.98
CA PRO A 385 -0.13 15.92 -2.62
C PRO A 385 0.00 17.45 -2.57
N VAL A 386 -0.27 18.03 -1.42
CA VAL A 386 -0.06 19.46 -1.19
C VAL A 386 1.34 19.65 -0.63
N HIS A 387 2.10 20.54 -1.28
CA HIS A 387 3.34 21.07 -0.72
C HIS A 387 3.04 22.34 0.07
N SER A 388 3.65 22.47 1.25
CA SER A 388 3.61 23.68 2.09
C SER A 388 5.02 24.23 2.26
N THR A 389 5.19 25.55 2.13
CA THR A 389 6.50 26.19 2.29
C THR A 389 6.85 26.44 3.76
N ALA A 390 5.86 26.62 4.62
CA ALA A 390 6.00 26.75 6.07
C ALA A 390 5.69 25.45 6.80
N THR A 391 6.39 25.19 7.91
CA THR A 391 6.18 23.98 8.74
C THR A 391 4.79 23.99 9.38
N GLU A 392 4.29 25.15 9.80
CA GLU A 392 2.97 25.27 10.41
C GLU A 392 1.86 24.94 9.40
N ASP A 393 2.05 25.36 8.14
CA ASP A 393 1.11 25.09 7.05
C ASP A 393 1.13 23.60 6.64
N GLU A 394 2.25 22.90 6.82
CA GLU A 394 2.33 21.44 6.64
C GLU A 394 1.48 20.72 7.69
N VAL A 395 1.64 21.05 8.97
CA VAL A 395 0.89 20.44 10.08
C VAL A 395 -0.60 20.77 9.99
N LEU A 396 -0.93 22.04 9.70
CA LEU A 396 -2.30 22.48 9.49
C LEU A 396 -2.93 21.70 8.33
N HIS A 397 -2.27 21.64 7.17
CA HIS A 397 -2.83 20.93 6.01
C HIS A 397 -3.03 19.43 6.27
N GLU A 398 -2.10 18.75 6.96
CA GLU A 398 -2.31 17.35 7.36
C GLU A 398 -3.58 17.18 8.22
N ALA A 399 -3.82 18.10 9.16
CA ALA A 399 -5.02 18.08 9.99
C ALA A 399 -6.28 18.29 9.15
N LEU A 400 -6.28 19.27 8.24
CA LEU A 400 -7.38 19.52 7.32
C LEU A 400 -7.63 18.27 6.45
N PHE A 401 -6.58 17.67 5.90
CA PHE A 401 -6.69 16.46 5.08
C PHE A 401 -7.28 15.29 5.85
N ARG A 402 -6.85 15.05 7.10
CA ARG A 402 -7.43 13.99 7.93
C ARG A 402 -8.89 14.26 8.26
N MET A 403 -9.24 15.46 8.72
CA MET A 403 -10.63 15.82 9.03
C MET A 403 -11.54 15.67 7.80
N TYR A 404 -11.10 16.13 6.63
CA TYR A 404 -11.83 15.93 5.38
C TYR A 404 -11.95 14.43 5.04
N SER A 405 -10.83 13.70 5.06
CA SER A 405 -10.79 12.31 4.59
C SER A 405 -11.60 11.40 5.50
N TYR A 406 -11.43 11.50 6.81
CA TYR A 406 -12.22 10.75 7.80
C TYR A 406 -13.67 11.24 7.83
N GLY A 407 -13.89 12.55 7.92
CA GLY A 407 -15.22 13.14 8.05
C GLY A 407 -16.15 12.78 6.90
N ARG A 408 -15.72 13.03 5.66
CA ARG A 408 -16.52 12.70 4.47
C ARG A 408 -16.71 11.19 4.33
N ALA A 409 -15.67 10.39 4.56
CA ALA A 409 -15.74 8.94 4.40
C ALA A 409 -16.76 8.33 5.36
N PHE A 410 -16.66 8.65 6.65
CA PHE A 410 -17.59 8.14 7.66
C PHE A 410 -19.00 8.70 7.48
N HIS A 411 -19.14 9.98 7.09
CA HIS A 411 -20.44 10.57 6.78
C HIS A 411 -21.15 9.83 5.65
N THR A 412 -20.46 9.65 4.52
CA THR A 412 -21.02 8.97 3.35
C THR A 412 -21.30 7.50 3.67
N PHE A 413 -20.34 6.80 4.28
CA PHE A 413 -20.48 5.39 4.64
C PHE A 413 -21.68 5.13 5.56
N GLN A 414 -21.86 5.95 6.60
CA GLN A 414 -23.00 5.84 7.51
C GLN A 414 -24.33 6.23 6.84
N ARG A 415 -24.34 7.27 6.00
CA ARG A 415 -25.54 7.72 5.31
C ARG A 415 -26.09 6.66 4.35
N GLU A 416 -25.21 5.96 3.64
CA GLU A 416 -25.59 4.84 2.75
C GLU A 416 -25.92 3.54 3.53
N GLY A 417 -26.00 3.60 4.87
CA GLY A 417 -26.43 2.48 5.69
C GLY A 417 -25.34 1.48 6.05
N PHE A 418 -24.07 1.81 5.83
CA PHE A 418 -22.92 0.97 6.20
C PHE A 418 -22.26 1.40 7.52
N GLY A 419 -21.45 0.52 8.09
CA GLY A 419 -20.70 0.78 9.33
C GLY A 419 -21.55 0.85 10.61
N GLN A 420 -20.90 1.27 11.70
CA GLN A 420 -21.56 1.60 12.96
C GLN A 420 -21.74 3.13 13.07
N PRO A 421 -22.88 3.61 13.60
CA PRO A 421 -23.08 5.03 13.84
C PRO A 421 -21.99 5.63 14.70
N VAL A 422 -21.43 6.76 14.25
CA VAL A 422 -20.54 7.57 15.08
C VAL A 422 -21.36 8.62 15.82
N GLU A 423 -21.43 8.50 17.14
CA GLU A 423 -22.16 9.45 17.96
C GLU A 423 -21.53 10.86 17.92
N PRO A 424 -22.32 11.93 17.70
CA PRO A 424 -21.81 13.30 17.63
C PRO A 424 -21.13 13.78 18.92
N GLY A 425 -21.60 13.34 20.09
CA GLY A 425 -21.12 13.78 21.41
C GLY A 425 -21.20 15.30 21.63
N ASP A 426 -20.35 15.83 22.51
CA ASP A 426 -20.18 17.29 22.70
C ASP A 426 -19.41 17.90 21.53
N LEU A 427 -20.14 18.34 20.50
CA LEU A 427 -19.58 19.01 19.33
C LEU A 427 -18.97 20.39 19.65
N PRO A 428 -19.59 21.27 20.46
CA PRO A 428 -18.96 22.51 20.90
C PRO A 428 -17.53 22.35 21.45
N SER A 429 -17.33 21.44 22.39
CA SER A 429 -15.99 21.17 22.93
C SER A 429 -15.04 20.61 21.88
N ALA A 430 -15.53 19.74 20.99
CA ALA A 430 -14.73 19.20 19.89
C ALA A 430 -14.22 20.30 18.93
N PHE A 431 -15.09 21.25 18.52
CA PHE A 431 -14.68 22.37 17.67
C PHE A 431 -13.68 23.32 18.37
N ALA A 432 -13.86 23.55 19.67
CA ALA A 432 -12.93 24.34 20.46
C ALA A 432 -11.56 23.64 20.59
N GLU A 433 -11.54 22.34 20.83
CA GLU A 433 -10.31 21.54 20.92
C GLU A 433 -9.55 21.51 19.59
N VAL A 434 -10.24 21.30 18.47
CA VAL A 434 -9.63 21.40 17.13
C VAL A 434 -9.05 22.80 16.90
N SER A 435 -9.80 23.84 17.26
CA SER A 435 -9.34 25.24 17.10
C SER A 435 -8.10 25.54 17.92
N LYS A 436 -7.98 24.97 19.13
CA LYS A 436 -6.79 25.07 19.97
C LYS A 436 -5.64 24.27 19.36
N LEU A 437 -5.86 23.00 19.04
CA LEU A 437 -4.85 22.11 18.45
C LEU A 437 -4.21 22.72 17.20
N LEU A 438 -5.04 23.35 16.35
CA LEU A 438 -4.61 23.89 15.06
C LEU A 438 -4.34 25.38 15.08
N SER A 439 -4.24 26.01 16.26
CA SER A 439 -3.78 27.39 16.33
C SER A 439 -2.33 27.46 15.88
N ARG A 440 -2.01 28.46 15.05
CA ARG A 440 -0.65 28.64 14.54
C ARG A 440 0.39 28.79 15.65
N GLU A 441 0.02 29.45 16.75
CA GLU A 441 0.87 29.58 17.95
C GLU A 441 1.23 28.22 18.55
N ASN A 442 0.24 27.33 18.73
CA ASN A 442 0.49 26.00 19.31
C ASN A 442 1.32 25.12 18.36
N ILE A 443 1.05 25.20 17.05
CA ILE A 443 1.86 24.47 16.06
C ILE A 443 3.30 25.00 16.06
N ALA A 444 3.51 26.32 16.10
CA ALA A 444 4.85 26.92 16.08
C ALA A 444 5.66 26.60 17.35
N ALA A 445 4.99 26.45 18.50
CA ALA A 445 5.64 26.10 19.76
C ALA A 445 6.31 24.72 19.73
N ASP A 446 5.62 23.71 19.15
CA ASP A 446 6.20 22.39 18.91
C ASP A 446 5.52 21.69 17.72
N PRO A 447 6.04 21.88 16.49
CA PRO A 447 5.44 21.30 15.29
C PRO A 447 5.42 19.77 15.29
N ARG A 448 6.38 19.13 16.00
CA ARG A 448 6.48 17.67 16.06
C ARG A 448 5.41 17.09 16.98
N ALA A 449 5.24 17.68 18.16
CA ALA A 449 4.16 17.29 19.07
C ALA A 449 2.79 17.53 18.44
N ALA A 450 2.60 18.69 17.79
CA ALA A 450 1.36 19.00 17.07
C ALA A 450 1.07 17.96 15.96
N GLN A 451 2.06 17.65 15.12
CA GLN A 451 1.91 16.63 14.07
C GLN A 451 1.57 15.25 14.64
N LYS A 452 2.18 14.86 15.77
CA LYS A 452 1.87 13.60 16.45
C LYS A 452 0.42 13.58 16.96
N GLN A 453 -0.04 14.66 17.57
CA GLN A 453 -1.42 14.76 18.07
C GLN A 453 -2.42 14.74 16.91
N VAL A 454 -2.17 15.49 15.83
CA VAL A 454 -2.95 15.47 14.57
C VAL A 454 -3.12 14.05 14.02
N LYS A 455 -2.04 13.26 14.01
CA LYS A 455 -2.11 11.86 13.57
C LYS A 455 -2.93 10.98 14.49
N GLN A 456 -3.14 11.34 15.76
CA GLN A 456 -3.88 10.55 16.75
C GLN A 456 -5.35 10.96 16.89
N SER A 457 -5.74 12.18 16.49
CA SER A 457 -7.06 12.78 16.73
C SER A 457 -8.27 12.04 16.14
N HIS A 458 -8.09 11.00 15.33
CA HIS A 458 -9.19 10.20 14.79
C HIS A 458 -9.47 8.94 15.63
N HIS A 459 -8.57 8.57 16.54
CA HIS A 459 -8.72 7.38 17.36
C HIS A 459 -9.77 7.57 18.49
N PRO A 460 -10.44 6.48 18.92
CA PRO A 460 -11.36 6.45 20.06
C PRO A 460 -10.80 7.07 21.33
N ASN A 461 -9.54 6.80 21.68
CA ASN A 461 -8.89 7.37 22.87
C ASN A 461 -8.63 8.88 22.81
N ALA A 462 -8.69 9.46 21.62
CA ALA A 462 -8.71 10.90 21.38
C ALA A 462 -10.15 11.41 21.13
N GLY A 463 -11.18 10.66 21.58
CA GLY A 463 -12.59 11.01 21.44
C GLY A 463 -13.11 11.05 20.01
N ARG A 464 -12.40 10.42 19.05
CA ARG A 464 -12.68 10.47 17.61
C ARG A 464 -12.82 11.89 17.06
N LEU A 465 -12.06 12.84 17.61
CA LEU A 465 -12.18 14.27 17.36
C LEU A 465 -12.32 14.63 15.88
N PHE A 466 -11.42 14.14 15.03
CA PHE A 466 -11.41 14.46 13.59
C PHE A 466 -12.52 13.78 12.79
N ILE A 467 -12.99 12.60 13.21
CA ILE A 467 -14.14 11.93 12.59
C ILE A 467 -15.39 12.74 12.90
N ARG A 468 -15.63 13.07 14.17
CA ARG A 468 -16.83 13.79 14.63
C ARG A 468 -16.94 15.18 14.02
N VAL A 469 -15.88 15.98 14.11
CA VAL A 469 -15.85 17.34 13.52
C VAL A 469 -15.99 17.28 12.00
N GLY A 470 -15.26 16.39 11.34
CA GLY A 470 -15.33 16.24 9.88
C GLY A 470 -16.70 15.78 9.37
N MET A 471 -17.37 14.86 10.08
CA MET A 471 -18.74 14.43 9.76
C MET A 471 -19.73 15.58 9.94
N GLN A 472 -19.60 16.36 11.02
CA GLN A 472 -20.44 17.54 11.24
C GLN A 472 -20.23 18.59 10.15
N MET A 473 -19.01 18.76 9.65
CA MET A 473 -18.74 19.64 8.50
C MET A 473 -19.41 19.14 7.23
N ALA A 474 -19.31 17.84 6.93
CA ALA A 474 -19.94 17.23 5.76
C ALA A 474 -21.47 17.39 5.80
N GLU A 475 -22.07 17.21 6.98
CA GLU A 475 -23.51 17.41 7.20
C GLU A 475 -23.93 18.86 6.92
N ARG A 476 -23.15 19.86 7.37
CA ARG A 476 -23.45 21.28 7.11
C ARG A 476 -23.34 21.63 5.64
N ILE A 477 -22.34 21.09 4.95
CA ILE A 477 -22.21 21.29 3.50
C ILE A 477 -23.43 20.70 2.78
N ALA A 478 -23.84 19.48 3.15
CA ALA A 478 -24.99 18.81 2.56
C ALA A 478 -26.30 19.57 2.84
N ALA A 479 -26.50 20.08 4.04
CA ALA A 479 -27.67 20.86 4.40
C ALA A 479 -27.73 22.21 3.65
N ALA A 480 -26.58 22.89 3.52
CA ALA A 480 -26.51 24.20 2.89
C ALA A 480 -26.57 24.15 1.36
N PHE A 481 -26.01 23.11 0.73
CA PHE A 481 -25.77 23.06 -0.72
C PHE A 481 -26.26 21.79 -1.41
N GLY A 482 -26.93 20.89 -0.68
CA GLY A 482 -27.36 19.59 -1.18
C GLY A 482 -26.28 18.49 -0.99
N PRO A 483 -26.68 17.22 -0.82
CA PRO A 483 -25.76 16.10 -0.60
C PRO A 483 -24.76 15.90 -1.76
N GLU A 484 -25.12 16.31 -2.98
CA GLU A 484 -24.28 16.19 -4.18
C GLU A 484 -23.05 17.11 -4.12
N ALA A 485 -23.08 18.18 -3.32
CA ALA A 485 -21.92 19.05 -3.12
C ALA A 485 -20.70 18.26 -2.60
N LEU A 486 -20.93 17.17 -1.86
CA LEU A 486 -19.87 16.31 -1.33
C LEU A 486 -19.12 15.52 -2.41
N ASN A 487 -19.65 15.44 -3.63
CA ASN A 487 -19.06 14.66 -4.72
C ASN A 487 -17.84 15.35 -5.37
N ALA A 488 -17.69 16.67 -5.21
CA ALA A 488 -16.58 17.42 -5.80
C ALA A 488 -15.27 17.30 -4.99
N TYR A 489 -15.34 17.05 -3.68
CA TYR A 489 -14.17 17.11 -2.81
C TYR A 489 -13.10 16.04 -2.98
N PRO A 490 -13.39 14.82 -3.49
CA PRO A 490 -12.33 13.94 -3.97
C PRO A 490 -11.38 14.64 -4.95
N ALA A 491 -11.91 15.48 -5.86
CA ALA A 491 -11.11 16.24 -6.82
C ALA A 491 -10.58 17.58 -6.27
N GLU A 492 -11.32 18.26 -5.40
CA GLU A 492 -10.92 19.58 -4.85
C GLU A 492 -9.99 19.51 -3.63
N GLY A 493 -10.04 18.40 -2.90
CA GLY A 493 -9.23 18.14 -1.71
C GLY A 493 -9.70 18.89 -0.45
N ALA A 494 -8.85 18.87 0.57
CA ALA A 494 -9.17 19.35 1.91
C ALA A 494 -9.47 20.85 1.93
N LEU A 495 -8.66 21.68 1.27
CA LEU A 495 -8.87 23.13 1.26
C LEU A 495 -10.20 23.52 0.60
N GLY A 496 -10.62 22.82 -0.45
CA GLY A 496 -11.95 23.01 -1.06
C GLY A 496 -13.09 22.63 -0.10
N PHE A 497 -12.94 21.51 0.61
CA PHE A 497 -13.91 21.06 1.62
C PHE A 497 -14.08 22.07 2.76
N PHE A 498 -12.97 22.60 3.29
CA PHE A 498 -13.02 23.60 4.36
C PHE A 498 -13.57 24.95 3.88
N ASP A 499 -13.21 25.41 2.67
CA ASP A 499 -13.80 26.63 2.11
C ASP A 499 -15.32 26.54 1.99
N GLN A 500 -15.84 25.42 1.48
CA GLN A 500 -17.28 25.24 1.38
C GLN A 500 -17.94 25.14 2.77
N TYR A 501 -17.29 24.49 3.74
CA TYR A 501 -17.81 24.46 5.10
C TYR A 501 -17.98 25.87 5.69
N LEU A 502 -16.99 26.75 5.52
CA LEU A 502 -17.07 28.12 6.02
C LEU A 502 -18.24 28.88 5.37
N ARG A 503 -18.42 28.73 4.05
CA ARG A 503 -19.55 29.31 3.32
C ARG A 503 -20.91 28.71 3.72
N ALA A 504 -20.96 27.41 4.00
CA ALA A 504 -22.15 26.75 4.54
C ALA A 504 -22.53 27.38 5.88
N CYS A 505 -21.55 27.60 6.75
CA CYS A 505 -21.80 28.20 8.06
C CYS A 505 -22.24 29.67 8.00
N GLU A 506 -21.77 30.44 7.02
CA GLU A 506 -22.28 31.79 6.76
C GLU A 506 -23.73 31.74 6.29
N LYS A 507 -24.05 30.84 5.34
CA LYS A 507 -25.39 30.68 4.77
C LYS A 507 -26.42 30.20 5.81
N GLU A 508 -26.04 29.24 6.65
CA GLU A 508 -26.93 28.65 7.67
C GLU A 508 -26.90 29.40 9.02
N ASN A 509 -26.05 30.42 9.15
CA ASN A 509 -25.78 31.09 10.42
C ASN A 509 -25.43 30.09 11.54
N CYS A 510 -24.41 29.23 11.32
CA CYS A 510 -23.95 28.24 12.30
C CYS A 510 -23.81 28.87 13.70
N PRO A 511 -24.25 28.23 14.78
CA PRO A 511 -24.04 28.79 16.12
C PRO A 511 -22.54 28.89 16.41
N GLU A 512 -22.11 29.94 17.13
CA GLU A 512 -20.70 30.20 17.45
C GLU A 512 -19.95 28.96 17.98
N PRO A 513 -20.52 28.12 18.88
CA PRO A 513 -19.82 26.96 19.40
C PRO A 513 -19.51 25.88 18.37
N LEU A 514 -20.13 25.91 17.18
CA LEU A 514 -19.85 25.00 16.06
C LEU A 514 -18.99 25.67 14.97
N ARG A 515 -18.37 26.82 15.26
CA ARG A 515 -17.45 27.49 14.34
C ARG A 515 -16.01 27.30 14.82
N PHE A 516 -15.09 27.18 13.87
CA PHE A 516 -13.66 27.29 14.18
C PHE A 516 -13.33 28.71 14.66
N SER A 517 -12.29 28.82 15.50
CA SER A 517 -11.82 30.10 16.01
C SER A 517 -11.53 31.10 14.86
N PRO A 518 -11.68 32.42 15.09
CA PRO A 518 -11.36 33.41 14.06
C PRO A 518 -9.95 33.26 13.47
N GLY A 519 -8.95 32.93 14.31
CA GLY A 519 -7.58 32.68 13.87
C GLY A 519 -7.46 31.49 12.92
N LEU A 520 -8.03 30.34 13.27
CA LEU A 520 -8.00 29.16 12.40
C LEU A 520 -8.73 29.41 11.07
N ARG A 521 -9.87 30.12 11.09
CA ARG A 521 -10.58 30.52 9.86
C ARG A 521 -9.73 31.42 8.97
N ALA A 522 -9.02 32.38 9.55
CA ALA A 522 -8.12 33.26 8.80
C ALA A 522 -6.93 32.49 8.19
N ASP A 523 -6.33 31.56 8.94
CA ASP A 523 -5.25 30.71 8.43
C ASP A 523 -5.72 29.81 7.28
N ILE A 524 -6.90 29.20 7.38
CA ILE A 524 -7.49 28.41 6.28
C ILE A 524 -7.72 29.31 5.05
N ALA A 525 -8.37 30.46 5.23
CA ALA A 525 -8.68 31.38 4.13
C ALA A 525 -7.42 31.87 3.40
N ARG A 526 -6.32 32.09 4.13
CA ARG A 526 -5.01 32.43 3.57
C ARG A 526 -4.47 31.36 2.61
N LEU A 527 -4.78 30.08 2.82
CA LEU A 527 -4.31 28.97 1.98
C LEU A 527 -5.20 28.72 0.75
N VAL A 528 -6.51 28.94 0.87
CA VAL A 528 -7.49 28.59 -0.19
C VAL A 528 -7.25 29.33 -1.50
N GLY A 529 -7.06 30.65 -1.45
CA GLY A 529 -6.86 31.47 -2.65
C GLY A 529 -5.61 31.06 -3.45
N PRO A 530 -4.42 31.04 -2.83
CA PRO A 530 -3.20 30.55 -3.48
C PRO A 530 -3.30 29.12 -3.99
N TRP A 531 -3.91 28.20 -3.21
CA TRP A 531 -4.12 26.82 -3.65
C TRP A 531 -4.97 26.75 -4.93
N ARG A 532 -6.08 27.49 -5.00
CA ARG A 532 -6.94 27.53 -6.21
C ARG A 532 -6.17 27.99 -7.45
N LYS A 533 -5.32 29.02 -7.29
CA LYS A 533 -4.46 29.52 -8.37
C LYS A 533 -3.40 28.51 -8.79
N ALA A 534 -2.72 27.88 -7.82
CA ALA A 534 -1.65 26.93 -8.08
C ALA A 534 -2.15 25.55 -8.55
N ASN A 535 -3.40 25.20 -8.24
CA ASN A 535 -4.07 23.94 -8.62
C ASN A 535 -5.17 24.18 -9.67
N ALA A 536 -4.91 25.07 -10.62
CA ALA A 536 -5.81 25.36 -11.74
C ALA A 536 -6.00 24.13 -12.66
N PRO A 537 -7.12 24.02 -13.40
CA PRO A 537 -7.44 22.84 -14.22
C PRO A 537 -6.33 22.40 -15.18
N GLU A 538 -5.62 23.34 -15.80
CA GLU A 538 -4.50 23.09 -16.72
C GLU A 538 -3.35 22.32 -16.04
N PHE A 539 -3.12 22.54 -14.74
CA PHE A 539 -2.10 21.85 -13.96
C PHE A 539 -2.58 20.50 -13.43
N ARG A 540 -3.89 20.30 -13.24
CA ARG A 540 -4.47 19.00 -12.82
C ARG A 540 -4.36 17.92 -13.88
N THR A 541 -4.17 18.30 -15.13
CA THR A 541 -3.94 17.38 -16.24
C THR A 541 -2.48 17.32 -16.67
N LEU A 542 -1.63 18.20 -16.13
CA LEU A 542 -0.22 18.30 -16.53
C LEU A 542 0.58 17.09 -16.05
N LEU A 543 1.31 16.49 -17.00
CA LEU A 543 2.36 15.51 -16.79
C LEU A 543 3.65 16.09 -17.35
N LEU A 544 4.62 16.32 -16.47
CA LEU A 544 5.96 16.75 -16.85
C LEU A 544 6.65 15.71 -17.72
N ARG A 545 6.41 14.40 -17.49
CA ARG A 545 7.09 13.36 -18.29
C ARG A 545 6.66 13.27 -19.75
N THR A 546 5.44 13.70 -20.09
CA THR A 546 4.90 13.63 -21.45
C THR A 546 4.78 15.00 -22.10
N THR A 547 5.21 16.07 -21.42
CA THR A 547 5.14 17.41 -22.00
C THR A 547 6.20 17.56 -23.09
N PRO A 548 5.85 18.10 -24.28
CA PRO A 548 6.81 18.30 -25.37
C PRO A 548 7.92 19.30 -25.00
N ASP A 549 7.59 20.33 -24.22
CA ASP A 549 8.54 21.34 -23.75
C ASP A 549 8.49 21.43 -22.22
N LEU A 550 9.47 20.80 -21.59
CA LEU A 550 9.58 20.75 -20.14
C LEU A 550 9.91 22.14 -19.56
N ASN A 551 10.67 22.96 -20.25
CA ASN A 551 11.04 24.29 -19.75
C ASN A 551 9.81 25.21 -19.70
N VAL A 552 8.97 25.16 -20.73
CA VAL A 552 7.70 25.92 -20.75
C VAL A 552 6.78 25.48 -19.60
N ALA A 553 6.67 24.16 -19.37
CA ALA A 553 5.87 23.63 -18.28
C ALA A 553 6.40 24.08 -16.90
N LEU A 554 7.72 23.98 -16.69
CA LEU A 554 8.36 24.43 -15.45
C LEU A 554 8.13 25.93 -15.25
N SER A 555 8.40 26.80 -16.23
CA SER A 555 8.15 28.24 -16.10
C SER A 555 6.69 28.61 -15.84
N ALA A 556 5.72 27.81 -16.33
CA ALA A 556 4.32 27.99 -15.98
C ALA A 556 4.06 27.66 -14.50
N LEU A 557 4.62 26.54 -14.00
CA LEU A 557 4.54 26.18 -12.59
C LEU A 557 5.23 27.20 -11.70
N GLU A 558 6.39 27.72 -12.09
CA GLU A 558 7.12 28.75 -11.34
C GLU A 558 6.24 29.98 -11.07
N ARG A 559 5.54 30.48 -12.11
CA ARG A 559 4.61 31.61 -11.98
C ARG A 559 3.38 31.28 -11.13
N ALA A 560 2.93 30.03 -11.16
CA ALA A 560 1.80 29.57 -10.37
C ALA A 560 2.16 29.43 -8.89
N PHE A 561 3.40 29.00 -8.60
CA PHE A 561 3.90 28.72 -7.25
C PHE A 561 4.53 29.93 -6.57
N GLN A 562 4.89 30.96 -7.35
CA GLN A 562 5.48 32.18 -6.83
C GLN A 562 4.62 32.77 -5.71
N ASP A 563 5.25 32.93 -4.54
CA ASP A 563 4.67 33.46 -3.30
C ASP A 563 3.46 32.66 -2.76
N ALA A 564 3.21 31.45 -3.28
CA ALA A 564 2.15 30.58 -2.82
C ALA A 564 2.60 29.82 -1.55
N PRO A 565 1.91 29.96 -0.40
CA PRO A 565 2.23 29.20 0.80
C PRO A 565 1.98 27.68 0.63
N VAL A 566 1.07 27.34 -0.28
CA VAL A 566 0.73 25.97 -0.65
C VAL A 566 0.54 25.82 -2.16
N HIS A 567 0.96 24.69 -2.71
CA HIS A 567 0.77 24.34 -4.12
C HIS A 567 0.88 22.83 -4.36
N PRO A 568 0.44 22.31 -5.52
CA PRO A 568 0.58 20.89 -5.83
C PRO A 568 2.05 20.43 -5.77
N ASP A 569 2.27 19.25 -5.22
CA ASP A 569 3.58 18.63 -5.08
C ASP A 569 3.98 17.88 -6.36
N TYR A 570 5.08 18.32 -6.99
CA TYR A 570 5.67 17.71 -8.18
C TYR A 570 6.96 16.93 -7.86
N SER A 571 7.36 16.83 -6.59
CA SER A 571 8.62 16.20 -6.16
C SER A 571 8.83 14.83 -6.76
N GLU A 572 7.85 13.91 -6.66
CA GLU A 572 8.00 12.54 -7.16
C GLU A 572 8.25 12.50 -8.66
N GLU A 573 7.51 13.30 -9.44
CA GLU A 573 7.64 13.32 -10.89
C GLU A 573 8.97 13.93 -11.34
N LEU A 574 9.42 14.98 -10.66
CA LEU A 574 10.71 15.61 -10.91
C LEU A 574 11.88 14.68 -10.57
N ILE A 575 11.79 13.96 -9.45
CA ILE A 575 12.77 12.94 -9.06
C ILE A 575 12.80 11.83 -10.11
N ALA A 576 11.64 11.33 -10.53
CA ALA A 576 11.55 10.29 -11.54
C ALA A 576 12.15 10.73 -12.88
N LEU A 577 11.90 11.98 -13.31
CA LEU A 577 12.50 12.55 -14.51
C LEU A 577 14.02 12.71 -14.38
N ALA A 578 14.50 13.17 -13.22
CA ALA A 578 15.94 13.30 -12.96
C ALA A 578 16.65 11.94 -12.96
N GLN A 579 16.00 10.89 -12.47
CA GLN A 579 16.55 9.54 -12.36
C GLN A 579 16.32 8.68 -13.61
N ALA A 580 15.58 9.18 -14.61
CA ALA A 580 15.30 8.42 -15.82
C ALA A 580 16.60 8.08 -16.56
N PRO A 581 16.77 6.85 -17.10
CA PRO A 581 18.03 6.41 -17.71
C PRO A 581 18.55 7.27 -18.87
N LYS A 582 17.67 8.06 -19.50
CA LYS A 582 17.98 8.92 -20.65
C LYS A 582 18.32 10.36 -20.25
N THR A 583 18.14 10.73 -18.98
CA THR A 583 18.34 12.10 -18.51
C THR A 583 19.82 12.36 -18.31
N ALA A 584 20.36 13.37 -18.97
CA ALA A 584 21.77 13.75 -18.82
C ALA A 584 22.05 14.25 -17.39
N PRO A 585 23.25 14.01 -16.82
CA PRO A 585 23.57 14.40 -15.44
C PRO A 585 23.28 15.88 -15.12
N ASP A 586 23.65 16.81 -16.01
CA ASP A 586 23.39 18.24 -15.83
C ASP A 586 21.90 18.57 -15.83
N GLN A 587 21.11 17.87 -16.65
CA GLN A 587 19.66 18.03 -16.69
C GLN A 587 19.03 17.44 -15.42
N ALA A 588 19.51 16.29 -14.95
CA ALA A 588 19.06 15.68 -13.70
C ALA A 588 19.33 16.62 -12.51
N ALA A 589 20.53 17.19 -12.44
CA ALA A 589 20.89 18.18 -11.42
C ALA A 589 19.96 19.40 -11.47
N ARG A 590 19.72 19.97 -12.66
CA ARG A 590 18.78 21.10 -12.84
C ARG A 590 17.36 20.79 -12.38
N LEU A 591 16.85 19.59 -12.68
CA LEU A 591 15.51 19.16 -12.25
C LEU A 591 15.43 19.03 -10.73
N LEU A 592 16.46 18.46 -10.10
CA LEU A 592 16.52 18.34 -8.64
C LEU A 592 16.73 19.70 -7.96
N ASP A 593 17.50 20.61 -8.55
CA ASP A 593 17.65 21.98 -8.07
C ASP A 593 16.34 22.76 -8.15
N TRP A 594 15.62 22.62 -9.26
CA TRP A 594 14.26 23.16 -9.40
C TRP A 594 13.33 22.58 -8.34
N ALA A 595 13.37 21.26 -8.14
CA ALA A 595 12.57 20.59 -7.12
C ALA A 595 12.90 21.13 -5.72
N VAL A 596 14.18 21.28 -5.34
CA VAL A 596 14.57 21.80 -4.02
C VAL A 596 14.14 23.26 -3.86
N LYS A 597 14.19 24.07 -4.92
CA LYS A 597 13.79 25.47 -4.91
C LYS A 597 12.29 25.64 -4.64
N TYR A 598 11.45 24.86 -5.32
CA TYR A 598 9.99 24.99 -5.24
C TYR A 598 9.32 24.01 -4.28
N HIS A 599 10.03 22.97 -3.84
CA HIS A 599 9.58 22.03 -2.81
C HIS A 599 10.59 21.94 -1.65
N PRO A 600 10.97 23.07 -1.02
CA PRO A 600 12.10 23.12 -0.07
C PRO A 600 11.87 22.32 1.21
N GLY A 601 10.62 22.00 1.55
CA GLY A 601 10.24 21.14 2.68
C GLY A 601 10.08 19.65 2.34
N SER A 602 10.19 19.27 1.06
CA SER A 602 9.96 17.89 0.60
C SER A 602 11.17 17.01 0.93
N ILE A 603 11.02 16.12 1.92
CA ILE A 603 12.06 15.16 2.31
C ILE A 603 12.54 14.34 1.11
N PRO A 604 11.67 13.74 0.25
CA PRO A 604 12.11 13.01 -0.92
C PRO A 604 13.00 13.83 -1.86
N THR A 605 12.66 15.09 -2.11
CA THR A 605 13.44 15.99 -2.97
C THR A 605 14.80 16.34 -2.36
N LEU A 606 14.83 16.67 -1.07
CA LEU A 606 16.07 16.94 -0.35
C LEU A 606 17.02 15.73 -0.42
N LEU A 607 16.49 14.53 -0.17
CA LEU A 607 17.28 13.30 -0.20
C LEU A 607 17.73 12.91 -1.61
N ALA A 608 16.87 13.06 -2.62
CA ALA A 608 17.25 12.79 -4.01
C ALA A 608 18.37 13.72 -4.50
N ARG A 609 18.31 15.01 -4.13
CA ARG A 609 19.38 15.95 -4.45
C ARG A 609 20.65 15.67 -3.65
N ALA A 610 20.53 15.29 -2.37
CA ALA A 610 21.67 14.88 -1.56
C ALA A 610 22.38 13.66 -2.14
N ASP A 611 21.64 12.65 -2.61
CA ASP A 611 22.22 11.48 -3.27
C ASP A 611 22.98 11.87 -4.54
N ALA A 612 22.45 12.81 -5.33
CA ALA A 612 23.16 13.34 -6.50
C ALA A 612 24.47 14.03 -6.13
N PHE A 613 24.51 14.75 -5.00
CA PHE A 613 25.76 15.32 -4.47
C PHE A 613 26.74 14.26 -3.99
N LEU A 614 26.28 13.21 -3.30
CA LEU A 614 27.12 12.08 -2.92
C LEU A 614 27.75 11.41 -4.14
N VAL A 615 26.98 11.18 -5.19
CA VAL A 615 27.49 10.62 -6.46
C VAL A 615 28.52 11.55 -7.12
N ALA A 616 28.36 12.86 -6.99
CA ALA A 616 29.32 13.86 -7.47
C ALA A 616 30.54 14.06 -6.55
N GLY A 617 30.60 13.39 -5.39
CA GLY A 617 31.69 13.53 -4.41
C GLY A 617 31.55 14.74 -3.48
N ASP A 618 30.41 15.42 -3.45
CA ASP A 618 30.13 16.58 -2.61
C ASP A 618 29.38 16.17 -1.33
N ALA A 619 30.12 15.58 -0.39
CA ALA A 619 29.54 15.10 0.87
C ALA A 619 29.03 16.23 1.78
N GLU A 620 29.58 17.44 1.65
CA GLU A 620 29.19 18.60 2.47
C GLU A 620 27.82 19.12 2.05
N ALA A 621 27.58 19.31 0.74
CA ALA A 621 26.28 19.69 0.22
C ALA A 621 25.21 18.62 0.51
N ALA A 622 25.57 17.34 0.42
CA ALA A 622 24.69 16.25 0.80
C ALA A 622 24.32 16.31 2.30
N GLU A 623 25.29 16.53 3.19
CA GLU A 623 25.06 16.62 4.63
C GLU A 623 24.07 17.74 4.98
N LEU A 624 24.21 18.91 4.36
CA LEU A 624 23.31 20.04 4.56
C LEU A 624 21.85 19.68 4.24
N LEU A 625 21.62 18.97 3.13
CA LEU A 625 20.28 18.56 2.72
C LEU A 625 19.69 17.46 3.61
N TYR A 626 20.50 16.51 4.10
CA TYR A 626 20.04 15.53 5.09
C TYR A 626 19.66 16.20 6.42
N ARG A 627 20.42 17.19 6.88
CA ARG A 627 20.09 17.95 8.10
C ARG A 627 18.77 18.71 7.93
N ARG A 628 18.58 19.40 6.80
CA ARG A 628 17.30 20.05 6.45
C ARG A 628 16.13 19.05 6.42
N ALA A 629 16.34 17.86 5.87
CA ALA A 629 15.33 16.81 5.86
C ALA A 629 15.00 16.30 7.28
N LEU A 630 16.01 16.19 8.15
CA LEU A 630 15.85 15.77 9.55
C LEU A 630 15.11 16.82 10.42
N GLU A 631 15.24 18.10 10.08
CA GLU A 631 14.54 19.20 10.76
C GLU A 631 13.03 19.20 10.48
N ARG A 632 12.58 18.62 9.36
CA ARG A 632 11.15 18.51 9.03
C ARG A 632 10.40 17.68 10.09
N PRO A 633 9.10 17.91 10.31
CA PRO A 633 8.32 17.17 11.31
C PRO A 633 8.39 15.64 11.14
N ALA A 634 8.38 15.15 9.89
CA ALA A 634 8.51 13.73 9.57
C ALA A 634 9.96 13.24 9.40
N GLY A 635 10.95 14.15 9.46
CA GLY A 635 12.36 13.88 9.24
C GLY A 635 12.95 12.77 10.12
N PRO A 636 12.76 12.81 11.46
CA PRO A 636 13.31 11.81 12.36
C PRO A 636 12.82 10.38 12.09
N ASP A 637 11.57 10.21 11.67
CA ASP A 637 11.01 8.90 11.35
C ASP A 637 11.64 8.35 10.06
N VAL A 638 11.73 9.19 9.02
CA VAL A 638 12.26 8.84 7.69
C VAL A 638 13.77 8.60 7.73
N LEU A 639 14.49 9.36 8.56
CA LEU A 639 15.94 9.31 8.72
C LEU A 639 16.36 8.68 10.04
N SER A 640 15.53 7.79 10.60
CA SER A 640 15.92 7.00 11.77
C SER A 640 17.12 6.09 11.46
N PRO A 641 17.90 5.67 12.48
CA PRO A 641 19.06 4.81 12.28
C PRO A 641 18.76 3.55 11.45
N GLU A 642 17.61 2.90 11.69
CA GLU A 642 17.18 1.71 10.98
C GLU A 642 16.91 1.98 9.49
N LYS A 643 16.23 3.10 9.19
CA LYS A 643 15.91 3.50 7.81
C LYS A 643 17.17 3.92 7.05
N LEU A 644 18.09 4.62 7.70
CA LEU A 644 19.40 4.97 7.13
C LEU A 644 20.24 3.73 6.83
N LEU A 645 20.23 2.73 7.72
CA LEU A 645 20.91 1.46 7.47
C LEU A 645 20.30 0.72 6.26
N ALA A 646 18.98 0.65 6.18
CA ALA A 646 18.28 0.03 5.05
C ALA A 646 18.50 0.78 3.73
N ARG A 647 18.69 2.10 3.79
CA ARG A 647 19.05 2.95 2.67
C ARG A 647 20.48 2.68 2.22
N ALA A 648 21.46 2.70 3.12
CA ALA A 648 22.86 2.43 2.81
C ALA A 648 23.06 1.09 2.09
N LYS A 649 22.36 0.03 2.53
CA LYS A 649 22.40 -1.30 1.90
C LYS A 649 22.00 -1.33 0.42
N ARG A 650 21.21 -0.35 -0.03
CA ARG A 650 20.68 -0.28 -1.40
C ARG A 650 21.30 0.84 -2.23
N HIS A 651 22.09 1.72 -1.60
CA HIS A 651 22.63 2.91 -2.24
C HIS A 651 23.99 2.61 -2.89
N PRO A 652 24.27 3.10 -4.12
CA PRO A 652 25.57 2.89 -4.77
C PRO A 652 26.73 3.49 -3.96
N GLN A 653 26.52 4.64 -3.32
CA GLN A 653 27.46 5.28 -2.39
C GLN A 653 27.19 4.86 -0.94
N ALA A 654 27.16 3.55 -0.66
CA ALA A 654 26.79 3.02 0.65
C ALA A 654 27.70 3.55 1.79
N LEU A 655 29.00 3.71 1.51
CA LEU A 655 29.97 4.18 2.49
C LEU A 655 29.70 5.63 2.92
N ASP A 656 29.48 6.52 1.97
CA ASP A 656 29.22 7.93 2.27
C ASP A 656 27.88 8.13 2.99
N VAL A 657 26.87 7.33 2.63
CA VAL A 657 25.59 7.30 3.37
C VAL A 657 25.82 6.87 4.83
N LEU A 658 26.65 5.86 5.08
CA LEU A 658 26.96 5.41 6.45
C LEU A 658 27.75 6.47 7.23
N ARG A 659 28.76 7.08 6.61
CA ARG A 659 29.53 8.20 7.20
C ARG A 659 28.63 9.38 7.57
N LEU A 660 27.66 9.70 6.71
CA LEU A 660 26.67 10.72 7.01
C LEU A 660 25.70 10.28 8.12
N ALA A 661 25.24 9.03 8.09
CA ALA A 661 24.30 8.50 9.07
C ALA A 661 24.85 8.56 10.50
N VAL A 662 26.14 8.24 10.70
CA VAL A 662 26.78 8.34 12.02
C VAL A 662 26.98 9.78 12.49
N LYS A 663 27.09 10.76 11.58
CA LYS A 663 27.10 12.19 11.94
C LYS A 663 25.73 12.68 12.39
N LEU A 664 24.66 12.19 11.75
CA LEU A 664 23.28 12.54 12.10
C LEU A 664 22.83 11.86 13.39
N HIS A 665 23.31 10.63 13.65
CA HIS A 665 22.95 9.81 14.81
C HIS A 665 24.19 9.25 15.51
N PRO A 666 25.00 10.10 16.17
CA PRO A 666 26.29 9.70 16.73
C PRO A 666 26.19 8.72 17.90
N SER A 667 25.01 8.52 18.47
CA SER A 667 24.72 7.56 19.55
C SER A 667 24.20 6.20 19.07
N ALA A 668 23.94 6.03 17.78
CA ALA A 668 23.38 4.78 17.25
C ALA A 668 24.49 3.75 16.94
N ALA A 669 24.74 2.84 17.88
CA ALA A 669 25.77 1.81 17.75
C ALA A 669 25.63 0.96 16.47
N SER A 670 24.39 0.68 16.04
CA SER A 670 24.10 -0.12 14.84
C SER A 670 24.63 0.53 13.55
N LEU A 671 24.61 1.86 13.45
CA LEU A 671 25.17 2.58 12.31
C LEU A 671 26.70 2.53 12.31
N TRP A 672 27.32 2.70 13.48
CA TRP A 672 28.78 2.59 13.62
C TRP A 672 29.28 1.17 13.31
N GLN A 673 28.54 0.13 13.71
CA GLN A 673 28.84 -1.26 13.35
C GLN A 673 28.80 -1.48 11.84
N ALA A 674 27.77 -0.96 11.17
CA ALA A 674 27.65 -1.07 9.71
C ALA A 674 28.73 -0.28 8.98
N LEU A 675 29.09 0.91 9.48
CA LEU A 675 30.20 1.71 8.96
C LEU A 675 31.53 0.96 9.07
N ALA A 676 31.83 0.39 10.24
CA ALA A 676 33.06 -0.37 10.45
C ALA A 676 33.20 -1.56 9.47
N ALA A 677 32.12 -2.34 9.31
CA ALA A 677 32.09 -3.45 8.36
C ALA A 677 32.36 -2.96 6.92
N ARG A 678 31.76 -1.83 6.54
CA ARG A 678 31.92 -1.28 5.20
C ARG A 678 33.31 -0.70 4.94
N GLU A 679 33.90 0.04 5.89
CA GLU A 679 35.29 0.53 5.80
C GLU A 679 36.27 -0.64 5.67
N GLN A 680 36.05 -1.72 6.42
CA GLN A 680 36.85 -2.93 6.31
C GLN A 680 36.73 -3.60 4.92
N GLU A 681 35.52 -3.70 4.37
CA GLU A 681 35.29 -4.19 3.00
C GLU A 681 35.98 -3.33 1.94
N MET A 682 36.06 -2.01 2.17
CA MET A 682 36.70 -1.05 1.27
C MET A 682 38.22 -0.94 1.46
N GLY A 683 38.79 -1.68 2.41
CA GLY A 683 40.24 -1.75 2.63
C GLY A 683 40.81 -0.64 3.50
N ASP A 684 40.00 0.03 4.32
CA ASP A 684 40.45 1.04 5.30
C ASP A 684 40.37 0.51 6.75
N PRO A 685 41.37 -0.27 7.21
CA PRO A 685 41.35 -0.86 8.54
C PRO A 685 41.49 0.17 9.66
N LYS A 686 42.00 1.38 9.36
CA LYS A 686 42.16 2.45 10.34
C LYS A 686 40.80 3.05 10.69
N GLU A 687 40.01 3.41 9.68
CA GLU A 687 38.66 3.93 9.86
C GLU A 687 37.71 2.85 10.41
N ALA A 688 37.85 1.59 9.96
CA ALA A 688 37.10 0.47 10.53
C ALA A 688 37.36 0.30 12.04
N ARG A 689 38.63 0.41 12.48
CA ARG A 689 38.99 0.33 13.89
C ARG A 689 38.43 1.51 14.68
N ALA A 690 38.51 2.73 14.15
CA ALA A 690 37.95 3.92 14.80
C ALA A 690 36.43 3.77 15.00
N ALA A 691 35.70 3.30 14.00
CA ALA A 691 34.28 3.02 14.10
C ALA A 691 33.96 1.92 15.14
N LEU A 692 34.75 0.84 15.21
CA LEU A 692 34.58 -0.20 16.23
C LEU A 692 34.86 0.28 17.66
N GLU A 693 35.84 1.15 17.87
CA GLU A 693 36.05 1.77 19.18
C GLU A 693 34.82 2.58 19.59
N ARG A 694 34.21 3.32 18.66
CA ARG A 694 32.96 4.03 18.94
C ARG A 694 31.80 3.12 19.29
N VAL A 695 31.70 1.93 18.66
CA VAL A 695 30.71 0.92 19.05
C VAL A 695 30.90 0.49 20.51
N LYS A 696 32.14 0.21 20.94
CA LYS A 696 32.44 -0.19 22.32
C LYS A 696 32.04 0.88 23.33
N GLU A 697 32.27 2.16 23.01
CA GLU A 697 31.86 3.29 23.86
C GLU A 697 30.33 3.38 24.01
N LEU A 698 29.59 3.05 22.95
CA LEU A 698 28.13 3.14 22.91
C LEU A 698 27.42 1.89 23.46
N THR A 699 28.10 0.76 23.51
CA THR A 699 27.59 -0.49 24.09
C THR A 699 28.47 -0.92 25.28
N PRO A 700 28.31 -0.30 26.46
CA PRO A 700 29.06 -0.72 27.63
C PRO A 700 28.75 -2.18 27.95
N SER A 701 29.79 -2.96 28.26
CA SER A 701 29.62 -4.33 28.72
C SER A 701 28.73 -4.35 29.97
N PRO A 702 27.83 -5.34 30.13
CA PRO A 702 27.09 -5.50 31.38
C PRO A 702 28.10 -5.58 32.55
N PRO A 703 27.78 -5.01 33.72
CA PRO A 703 28.69 -5.07 34.86
C PRO A 703 29.03 -6.53 35.15
N MET A 704 30.33 -6.84 35.26
CA MET A 704 30.76 -8.16 35.70
C MET A 704 30.12 -8.42 37.06
N LEU A 705 29.24 -9.43 37.12
CA LEU A 705 28.76 -9.98 38.39
C LEU A 705 29.99 -10.34 39.21
N GLN A 706 30.26 -9.54 40.25
CA GLN A 706 31.25 -9.91 41.26
C GLN A 706 30.79 -11.25 41.83
N SER A 707 31.59 -12.28 41.60
CA SER A 707 31.41 -13.58 42.21
C SER A 707 31.39 -13.39 43.72
N THR A 708 30.24 -13.58 44.34
CA THR A 708 30.16 -13.79 45.79
C THR A 708 30.98 -15.04 46.12
N PRO A 709 31.93 -14.98 47.06
CA PRO A 709 32.62 -16.18 47.50
C PRO A 709 31.60 -17.06 48.22
N THR A 710 31.40 -18.28 47.73
CA THR A 710 30.59 -19.29 48.41
C THR A 710 31.47 -19.98 49.46
N PRO A 711 30.97 -20.23 50.69
CA PRO A 711 31.75 -20.79 51.80
C PRO A 711 32.27 -22.21 51.57
#